data_AF-A0A1G1Q7P5-F1
#
_entry.id   AF-A0A1G1Q7P5-F1
#
_cell.length_a   1.000
_cell.length_b   1.000
_cell.length_c   1.000
_cell.angle_alpha   90.00
_cell.angle_beta   90.00
_cell.angle_gamma   90.00
#
_symmetry.space_group_name_H-M   'P 1'
#
loop_
_entity.id
_entity.type
_entity.pdbx_description
1 polymer ?
#
loop_
_entity_poly.entity_id
_entity_poly.type
_entity_poly.pdbx_seq_one_letter_code
_entity_poly.pdbx_strand_id
1 'polypeptide(L)'
;MNNFWRKTIIIFIFSIILLISGNAFPNEVEYIRPKSLDFPLTEPLNLPKPDFVIIDSGADLIVDYSKYGEFQNVNSDKYLYKIKDFKGLQKAVGAGIYPYELGVIKEPGYDKKKSNGLLNIGHWDSLKLNDTQASFYIWAKSLESNGVKSFFTAQVLEKSGNIKHAIKAYYATLVHFPKAYCWGRDLDFVWYIAPVAIDNIKRLCRDYPSLGIELVDEFIDIKNGNDTDSTNDIITVNPGRLIEFNGNKPRANLSELSIKETRGTGEVQLVKFSNGDWQIQIGGKPYFIQGVTYNPTRIGLGPHNNSKFFSNWMFSDVNNNSIVDAPYESWVDSNKNGKQDENEPAIGDFQLLRDMGVNTIRFVIPNDQQNKYDPSLINKKLLRDMYNNYGIRIVMTDYLGAYTLGSNADWATGTDYRSEEQRIKMKEVVRQKVTDLKDEPFILMWVLGNENNLTIDYNGINASRTNAANYPIEYAKFVNEVAEMIHEIDGNHPVAIGNMGTGLMEYYNEYAPAIDIFGINSYPGKEGFGDMWNTVKRTYDRPILLIEYGCDAYDQDFGVNEEAQYVYHKGNIRDIIFNQAGGSFAGNAIGGIIFEYLDEWWKDTSGNPEDVHQIYPQFPMSFPDGYSHEEWLGIVGQGSGKNSPFERRLRKTYYLYKNIWGY
;
A
#
# COMPACT_ATOMS: atom_id res chain seq x y z
N MET A 1 4.52 64.47 56.56
CA MET A 1 4.25 65.29 55.35
C MET A 1 3.61 64.39 54.32
N ASN A 2 2.27 64.36 54.31
CA ASN A 2 1.40 64.74 53.18
C ASN A 2 1.56 63.85 51.94
N ASN A 3 0.67 62.86 51.78
CA ASN A 3 -0.64 63.01 51.12
C ASN A 3 -0.51 63.44 49.66
N PHE A 4 -0.82 62.55 48.71
CA PHE A 4 -2.19 62.54 48.19
C PHE A 4 -2.56 61.23 47.47
N TRP A 5 -3.64 60.65 47.97
CA TRP A 5 -4.41 59.55 47.42
C TRP A 5 -5.13 59.90 46.11
N ARG A 6 -5.40 58.87 45.31
CA ARG A 6 -6.70 58.50 44.64
C ARG A 6 -6.41 57.92 43.25
N LYS A 7 -6.53 56.62 43.00
CA LYS A 7 -7.76 55.79 42.92
C LYS A 7 -7.27 54.37 42.52
N THR A 8 -7.73 53.20 42.96
CA THR A 8 -8.90 52.70 43.71
C THR A 8 -8.60 51.17 43.84
N ILE A 9 -8.38 50.61 45.05
CA ILE A 9 -9.32 49.69 45.77
C ILE A 9 -9.41 48.29 45.11
N ILE A 10 -9.27 47.13 45.76
CA ILE A 10 -9.23 46.74 47.18
C ILE A 10 -8.69 45.30 47.28
N ILE A 11 -7.89 45.05 48.31
CA ILE A 11 -7.70 43.72 48.95
C ILE A 11 -8.99 43.41 49.70
N PHE A 12 -9.67 42.29 49.43
CA PHE A 12 -10.20 41.42 50.50
C PHE A 12 -10.88 40.15 49.93
N ILE A 13 -10.60 39.03 50.61
CA ILE A 13 -11.31 37.74 50.68
C ILE A 13 -10.62 36.56 49.98
N PHE A 14 -9.82 35.88 50.81
CA PHE A 14 -9.61 34.43 50.79
C PHE A 14 -10.90 33.73 51.24
N SER A 15 -11.16 32.57 50.61
CA SER A 15 -12.10 31.49 50.99
C SER A 15 -13.50 31.48 50.34
N ILE A 16 -13.65 30.44 49.49
CA ILE A 16 -14.86 29.75 49.01
C ILE A 16 -15.63 30.44 47.87
N ILE A 17 -15.48 29.89 46.65
CA ILE A 17 -16.58 29.42 45.79
C ILE A 17 -16.00 28.37 44.82
N LEU A 18 -16.48 27.14 44.99
CA LEU A 18 -16.53 26.08 43.99
C LEU A 18 -17.42 26.55 42.82
N LEU A 19 -17.11 26.04 41.62
CA LEU A 19 -17.95 26.02 40.41
C LEU A 19 -17.81 27.18 39.42
N ILE A 20 -17.69 26.73 38.15
CA ILE A 20 -18.02 27.37 36.86
C ILE A 20 -16.79 27.74 35.99
N SER A 21 -16.48 26.78 35.10
CA SER A 21 -16.02 26.91 33.69
C SER A 21 -14.66 27.58 33.41
N GLY A 22 -13.75 27.03 32.60
CA GLY A 22 -13.81 25.87 31.72
C GLY A 22 -12.39 25.46 31.30
N ASN A 23 -12.29 24.21 30.89
CA ASN A 23 -11.09 23.41 30.66
C ASN A 23 -9.99 24.14 29.87
N ALA A 24 -8.82 24.27 30.50
CA ALA A 24 -7.57 24.49 29.80
C ALA A 24 -7.14 23.16 29.16
N PHE A 25 -7.01 23.17 27.83
CA PHE A 25 -6.39 22.08 27.07
C PHE A 25 -4.95 21.86 27.55
N PRO A 26 -4.47 20.60 27.69
CA PRO A 26 -3.09 20.35 28.04
C PRO A 26 -2.16 20.78 26.89
N ASN A 27 -1.00 21.30 27.29
CA ASN A 27 0.08 21.84 26.47
C ASN A 27 0.22 21.20 25.08
N GLU A 28 0.28 22.04 24.05
CA GLU A 28 0.72 21.69 22.70
C GLU A 28 2.05 20.93 22.79
N VAL A 29 2.01 19.63 22.50
CA VAL A 29 3.21 18.91 22.05
C VAL A 29 3.60 19.61 20.76
N GLU A 30 4.66 20.41 20.81
CA GLU A 30 5.23 21.06 19.64
C GLU A 30 5.56 19.92 18.66
N TYR A 31 4.72 19.74 17.64
CA TYR A 31 4.90 18.74 16.60
C TYR A 31 6.20 19.13 15.88
N ILE A 32 7.32 18.56 16.34
CA ILE A 32 8.62 18.76 15.72
C ILE A 32 8.45 18.23 14.31
N ARG A 33 8.40 19.18 13.37
CA ARG A 33 8.38 18.92 11.95
C ARG A 33 9.45 17.87 11.66
N PRO A 34 9.14 16.74 11.02
CA PRO A 34 10.19 15.96 10.38
C PRO A 34 10.95 16.95 9.50
N LYS A 35 12.30 16.96 9.60
CA LYS A 35 13.09 17.54 8.53
C LYS A 35 12.55 16.96 7.23
N SER A 36 12.36 17.80 6.22
CA SER A 36 11.86 17.40 4.91
C SER A 36 12.44 16.04 4.51
N LEU A 37 11.58 15.15 3.99
CA LEU A 37 11.84 13.79 3.48
C LEU A 37 12.90 13.72 2.34
N ASP A 38 13.88 14.60 2.34
CA ASP A 38 14.92 14.77 1.33
C ASP A 38 16.20 14.03 1.75
N PHE A 39 16.09 12.73 2.00
CA PHE A 39 17.18 11.75 2.00
C PHE A 39 16.65 10.41 1.41
N PRO A 40 17.49 9.59 0.76
CA PRO A 40 17.66 9.46 -0.69
C PRO A 40 16.58 8.61 -1.40
N LEU A 41 15.32 8.56 -0.93
CA LEU A 41 14.26 7.83 -1.65
C LEU A 41 13.79 8.51 -2.93
N THR A 42 14.03 9.81 -3.05
CA THR A 42 13.74 10.55 -4.27
C THR A 42 15.00 10.89 -5.06
N GLU A 43 16.17 10.46 -4.59
CA GLU A 43 17.39 10.60 -5.35
C GLU A 43 17.37 9.68 -6.58
N PRO A 44 17.91 10.16 -7.71
CA PRO A 44 18.23 9.34 -8.86
C PRO A 44 19.06 8.11 -8.48
N LEU A 45 18.71 6.96 -9.05
CA LEU A 45 19.55 5.78 -9.01
C LEU A 45 20.61 5.84 -10.12
N ASN A 46 21.76 5.23 -9.87
CA ASN A 46 22.76 5.02 -10.91
C ASN A 46 22.28 3.93 -11.86
N LEU A 47 22.43 4.16 -13.17
CA LEU A 47 22.12 3.17 -14.17
C LEU A 47 22.93 1.88 -13.90
N PRO A 48 22.29 0.71 -13.75
CA PRO A 48 23.00 -0.52 -13.46
C PRO A 48 23.87 -0.93 -14.66
N LYS A 49 24.96 -1.65 -14.36
CA LYS A 49 25.76 -2.30 -15.39
C LYS A 49 25.00 -3.52 -15.92
N PRO A 50 24.80 -3.65 -17.25
CA PRO A 50 24.19 -4.85 -17.81
C PRO A 50 24.96 -6.14 -17.52
N ASP A 51 24.25 -7.22 -17.19
CA ASP A 51 24.81 -8.57 -17.01
C ASP A 51 25.43 -9.12 -18.30
N PHE A 52 24.89 -8.68 -19.44
CA PHE A 52 25.36 -9.05 -20.78
C PHE A 52 25.16 -7.88 -21.75
N VAL A 53 25.93 -7.91 -22.84
CA VAL A 53 25.84 -6.93 -23.93
C VAL A 53 24.94 -7.47 -25.04
N ILE A 54 24.01 -6.64 -25.51
CA ILE A 54 23.21 -6.87 -26.73
C ILE A 54 23.94 -6.20 -27.88
N ILE A 55 24.38 -6.99 -28.86
CA ILE A 55 25.17 -6.49 -30.00
C ILE A 55 24.27 -5.72 -30.96
N ASP A 56 23.13 -6.29 -31.35
CA ASP A 56 22.13 -5.61 -32.17
C ASP A 56 21.11 -4.88 -31.28
N SER A 57 21.57 -3.88 -30.53
CA SER A 57 20.71 -3.11 -29.61
C SER A 57 19.76 -2.13 -30.32
N GLY A 58 19.77 -2.07 -31.66
CA GLY A 58 19.03 -1.11 -32.49
C GLY A 58 19.78 0.21 -32.69
N ALA A 59 19.38 0.97 -33.72
CA ALA A 59 20.04 2.22 -34.11
C ALA A 59 19.67 3.42 -33.20
N ASP A 60 18.47 3.39 -32.60
CA ASP A 60 17.92 4.52 -31.87
C ASP A 60 17.63 4.15 -30.40
N LEU A 61 17.90 5.09 -29.50
CA LEU A 61 17.50 4.98 -28.09
C LEU A 61 16.00 5.28 -27.93
N ILE A 62 15.51 6.30 -28.62
CA ILE A 62 14.10 6.67 -28.73
C ILE A 62 13.65 6.30 -30.14
N VAL A 63 12.77 5.30 -30.25
CA VAL A 63 12.22 4.87 -31.54
C VAL A 63 11.00 5.73 -31.88
N ASP A 64 11.13 6.58 -32.88
CA ASP A 64 10.02 7.35 -33.43
C ASP A 64 9.21 6.48 -34.41
N TYR A 65 8.17 5.84 -33.89
CA TYR A 65 7.29 4.96 -34.65
C TYR A 65 6.58 5.66 -35.82
N SER A 66 6.42 7.00 -35.79
CA SER A 66 5.80 7.72 -36.92
C SER A 66 6.61 7.63 -38.21
N LYS A 67 7.92 7.34 -38.13
CA LYS A 67 8.80 7.14 -39.29
C LYS A 67 8.58 5.80 -39.99
N TYR A 68 8.07 4.80 -39.26
CA TYR A 68 8.01 3.41 -39.72
C TYR A 68 6.59 2.89 -39.94
N GLY A 69 5.57 3.67 -39.59
CA GLY A 69 4.18 3.24 -39.66
C GLY A 69 3.20 4.38 -39.45
N GLU A 70 1.97 4.03 -39.11
CA GLU A 70 0.87 4.98 -38.93
C GLU A 70 0.05 4.59 -37.70
N PHE A 71 -0.17 5.56 -36.81
CA PHE A 71 -1.11 5.46 -35.71
C PHE A 71 -2.52 5.76 -36.21
N GLN A 72 -3.47 4.88 -35.90
CA GLN A 72 -4.87 4.99 -36.32
C GLN A 72 -5.77 4.98 -35.08
N ASN A 73 -6.80 5.83 -35.09
CA ASN A 73 -7.81 5.93 -34.02
C ASN A 73 -7.22 6.10 -32.60
N VAL A 74 -6.22 6.96 -32.45
CA VAL A 74 -5.65 7.33 -31.14
C VAL A 74 -6.75 7.93 -30.25
N ASN A 75 -6.69 7.64 -28.94
CA ASN A 75 -7.72 7.96 -27.95
C ASN A 75 -9.06 7.24 -28.20
N SER A 76 -9.00 6.00 -28.70
CA SER A 76 -10.20 5.18 -28.87
C SER A 76 -9.94 3.71 -28.57
N ASP A 77 -11.04 2.97 -28.41
CA ASP A 77 -11.07 1.51 -28.34
C ASP A 77 -10.77 0.83 -29.69
N LYS A 78 -10.57 1.59 -30.78
CA LYS A 78 -10.23 1.10 -32.11
C LYS A 78 -8.78 1.40 -32.51
N TYR A 79 -7.96 1.79 -31.54
CA TYR A 79 -6.56 2.07 -31.76
C TYR A 79 -5.84 0.92 -32.48
N LEU A 80 -5.00 1.28 -33.44
CA LEU A 80 -4.10 0.37 -34.13
C LEU A 80 -2.85 1.12 -34.60
N TYR A 81 -1.69 0.49 -34.47
CA TYR A 81 -0.49 0.92 -35.18
C TYR A 81 -0.20 0.00 -36.37
N LYS A 82 -0.15 0.58 -37.58
CA LYS A 82 0.12 -0.15 -38.82
C LYS A 82 1.54 0.10 -39.30
N ILE A 83 2.37 -0.94 -39.29
CA ILE A 83 3.75 -0.87 -39.80
C ILE A 83 3.73 -0.68 -41.33
N LYS A 84 4.53 0.27 -41.83
CA LYS A 84 4.75 0.55 -43.26
C LYS A 84 6.18 0.21 -43.71
N ASP A 85 7.17 0.41 -42.83
CA ASP A 85 8.56 0.02 -43.05
C ASP A 85 9.02 -0.99 -41.98
N PHE A 86 8.76 -2.27 -42.28
CA PHE A 86 9.08 -3.36 -41.38
C PHE A 86 10.58 -3.51 -41.12
N LYS A 87 11.41 -3.43 -42.17
CA LYS A 87 12.87 -3.60 -42.03
C LYS A 87 13.52 -2.41 -41.32
N GLY A 88 13.07 -1.20 -41.62
CA GLY A 88 13.53 -0.01 -40.90
C GLY A 88 13.20 -0.09 -39.42
N LEU A 89 11.97 -0.50 -39.08
CA LEU A 89 11.57 -0.66 -37.68
C LEU A 89 12.40 -1.73 -36.96
N GLN A 90 12.64 -2.89 -37.59
CA GLN A 90 13.51 -3.93 -37.01
C GLN A 90 14.91 -3.39 -36.66
N LYS A 91 15.49 -2.57 -37.55
CA LYS A 91 16.79 -1.93 -37.32
C LYS A 91 16.76 -0.87 -36.21
N ALA A 92 15.64 -0.17 -36.05
CA ALA A 92 15.49 0.85 -35.01
C ALA A 92 15.34 0.24 -33.61
N VAL A 93 14.49 -0.78 -33.47
CA VAL A 93 14.18 -1.39 -32.16
C VAL A 93 15.33 -2.25 -31.63
N GLY A 94 15.93 -3.10 -32.47
CA GLY A 94 16.98 -4.05 -32.08
C GLY A 94 16.45 -5.44 -31.71
N ALA A 95 17.37 -6.37 -31.51
CA ALA A 95 17.09 -7.79 -31.30
C ALA A 95 16.25 -8.03 -30.03
N GLY A 96 15.23 -8.87 -30.12
CA GLY A 96 14.37 -9.21 -28.98
C GLY A 96 13.16 -8.30 -28.80
N ILE A 97 13.06 -7.20 -29.54
CA ILE A 97 11.93 -6.26 -29.49
C ILE A 97 11.10 -6.39 -30.77
N TYR A 98 9.77 -6.47 -30.65
CA TYR A 98 8.88 -6.56 -31.81
C TYR A 98 9.08 -5.36 -32.77
N PRO A 99 9.17 -5.59 -34.10
CA PRO A 99 8.97 -6.85 -34.83
C PRO A 99 10.27 -7.64 -35.14
N TYR A 100 11.31 -7.51 -34.31
CA TYR A 100 12.60 -8.18 -34.45
C TYR A 100 12.96 -9.10 -33.26
N GLU A 101 11.97 -9.78 -32.69
CA GLU A 101 12.16 -10.65 -31.52
C GLU A 101 13.16 -11.78 -31.81
N LEU A 102 13.05 -12.40 -32.99
CA LEU A 102 13.97 -13.47 -33.42
C LEU A 102 15.37 -12.96 -33.81
N GLY A 103 15.62 -11.66 -33.75
CA GLY A 103 16.95 -11.08 -33.88
C GLY A 103 17.95 -11.69 -32.89
N VAL A 104 17.47 -12.14 -31.73
CA VAL A 104 18.28 -12.80 -30.68
C VAL A 104 19.03 -14.04 -31.17
N ILE A 105 18.55 -14.73 -32.21
CA ILE A 105 19.21 -15.93 -32.74
C ILE A 105 20.55 -15.58 -33.40
N LYS A 106 20.72 -14.33 -33.82
CA LYS A 106 21.96 -13.82 -34.43
C LYS A 106 22.94 -13.25 -33.40
N GLU A 107 22.54 -13.14 -32.14
CA GLU A 107 23.42 -12.68 -31.08
C GLU A 107 24.52 -13.72 -30.83
N PRO A 108 25.80 -13.34 -30.74
CA PRO A 108 26.90 -14.30 -30.56
C PRO A 108 26.76 -15.20 -29.33
N GLY A 109 26.07 -14.71 -28.28
CA GLY A 109 25.81 -15.49 -27.07
C GLY A 109 24.80 -16.62 -27.28
N TYR A 110 23.93 -16.53 -28.28
CA TYR A 110 22.82 -17.46 -28.48
C TYR A 110 23.32 -18.88 -28.78
N ASP A 111 24.18 -19.04 -29.79
CA ASP A 111 24.69 -20.35 -30.20
C ASP A 111 25.46 -21.04 -29.07
N LYS A 112 26.23 -20.27 -28.28
CA LYS A 112 26.94 -20.77 -27.10
C LYS A 112 26.00 -21.28 -26.01
N LYS A 113 24.93 -20.52 -25.69
CA LYS A 113 23.94 -20.96 -24.69
C LYS A 113 23.17 -22.19 -25.18
N LYS A 114 22.80 -22.20 -26.47
CA LYS A 114 22.12 -23.32 -27.12
C LYS A 114 22.96 -24.60 -27.11
N SER A 115 24.24 -24.53 -27.50
CA SER A 115 25.13 -25.70 -27.53
C SER A 115 25.35 -26.30 -26.14
N ASN A 116 25.29 -25.46 -25.10
CA ASN A 116 25.44 -25.88 -23.71
C ASN A 116 24.13 -26.33 -23.05
N GLY A 117 23.02 -26.39 -23.80
CA GLY A 117 21.71 -26.81 -23.28
C GLY A 117 21.02 -25.80 -22.34
N LEU A 118 21.56 -24.59 -22.20
CA LEU A 118 21.07 -23.58 -21.25
C LEU A 118 19.74 -22.91 -21.66
N LEU A 119 19.24 -23.22 -22.86
CA LEU A 119 17.96 -22.72 -23.38
C LEU A 119 16.82 -23.76 -23.28
N ASN A 120 17.09 -24.96 -22.74
CA ASN A 120 16.13 -26.06 -22.65
C ASN A 120 15.33 -26.01 -21.34
N ILE A 121 14.67 -24.88 -21.09
CA ILE A 121 13.84 -24.63 -19.90
C ILE A 121 12.57 -23.90 -20.33
N GLY A 122 11.47 -24.11 -19.62
CA GLY A 122 10.22 -23.39 -19.85
C GLY A 122 10.42 -21.88 -19.67
N HIS A 123 9.71 -21.06 -20.47
CA HIS A 123 9.87 -19.60 -20.41
C HIS A 123 9.47 -19.03 -19.05
N TRP A 124 8.40 -19.53 -18.42
CA TRP A 124 8.02 -19.14 -17.07
C TRP A 124 9.10 -19.47 -16.02
N ASP A 125 9.66 -20.68 -16.06
CA ASP A 125 10.75 -21.08 -15.15
C ASP A 125 12.03 -20.27 -15.39
N SER A 126 12.25 -19.81 -16.63
CA SER A 126 13.41 -18.99 -16.97
C SER A 126 13.44 -17.64 -16.24
N LEU A 127 12.30 -17.12 -15.77
CA LEU A 127 12.25 -15.87 -14.97
C LEU A 127 13.00 -15.99 -13.63
N LYS A 128 13.10 -17.22 -13.09
CA LYS A 128 13.78 -17.52 -11.82
C LYS A 128 15.29 -17.66 -11.99
N LEU A 129 15.80 -17.76 -13.21
CA LEU A 129 17.24 -17.91 -13.45
C LEU A 129 18.01 -16.64 -13.10
N ASN A 130 19.23 -16.85 -12.61
CA ASN A 130 20.26 -15.79 -12.51
C ASN A 130 20.92 -15.50 -13.87
N ASP A 131 20.85 -16.45 -14.82
CA ASP A 131 21.37 -16.27 -16.18
C ASP A 131 20.38 -15.49 -17.06
N THR A 132 20.32 -14.18 -16.83
CA THR A 132 19.36 -13.28 -17.49
C THR A 132 19.51 -13.25 -19.01
N GLN A 133 20.70 -13.55 -19.56
CA GLN A 133 20.91 -13.67 -21.00
C GLN A 133 20.18 -14.90 -21.59
N ALA A 134 20.22 -16.04 -20.90
CA ALA A 134 19.47 -17.22 -21.32
C ALA A 134 17.96 -16.94 -21.27
N SER A 135 17.47 -16.36 -20.17
CA SER A 135 16.06 -15.97 -20.01
C SER A 135 15.61 -15.02 -21.11
N PHE A 136 16.45 -14.07 -21.52
CA PHE A 136 16.15 -13.12 -22.60
C PHE A 136 15.93 -13.85 -23.92
N TYR A 137 16.83 -14.78 -24.27
CA TYR A 137 16.71 -15.57 -25.50
C TYR A 137 15.51 -16.52 -25.48
N ILE A 138 15.18 -17.09 -24.33
CA ILE A 138 14.02 -17.98 -24.15
C ILE A 138 12.73 -17.17 -24.34
N TRP A 139 12.59 -16.05 -23.65
CA TRP A 139 11.40 -15.21 -23.71
C TRP A 139 11.18 -14.60 -25.09
N ALA A 140 12.21 -14.04 -25.72
CA ALA A 140 12.10 -13.49 -27.08
C ALA A 140 11.65 -14.54 -28.11
N LYS A 141 11.87 -15.83 -27.83
CA LYS A 141 11.50 -16.97 -28.68
C LYS A 141 10.28 -17.76 -28.19
N SER A 142 9.62 -17.32 -27.11
CA SER A 142 8.52 -18.07 -26.52
C SER A 142 7.35 -18.19 -27.51
N LEU A 143 6.44 -19.11 -27.23
CA LEU A 143 5.20 -19.27 -28.01
C LEU A 143 4.01 -18.53 -27.40
N GLU A 144 4.28 -17.66 -26.42
CA GLU A 144 3.26 -16.80 -25.80
C GLU A 144 2.66 -15.81 -26.80
N SER A 145 1.49 -15.28 -26.46
CA SER A 145 0.89 -14.17 -27.20
C SER A 145 1.88 -13.01 -27.32
N ASN A 146 1.87 -12.28 -28.44
CA ASN A 146 2.92 -11.29 -28.72
C ASN A 146 3.02 -10.21 -27.63
N GLY A 147 1.90 -9.81 -27.03
CA GLY A 147 1.89 -8.84 -25.92
C GLY A 147 2.56 -9.40 -24.66
N VAL A 148 2.18 -10.60 -24.23
CA VAL A 148 2.77 -11.29 -23.06
C VAL A 148 4.27 -11.51 -23.28
N LYS A 149 4.63 -12.06 -24.44
CA LYS A 149 6.02 -12.25 -24.85
C LYS A 149 6.83 -10.95 -24.80
N SER A 150 6.31 -9.87 -25.39
CA SER A 150 7.00 -8.59 -25.47
C SER A 150 7.22 -7.98 -24.07
N PHE A 151 6.20 -8.04 -23.21
CA PHE A 151 6.29 -7.55 -21.84
C PHE A 151 7.30 -8.31 -20.99
N PHE A 152 7.24 -9.64 -20.95
CA PHE A 152 8.16 -10.43 -20.13
C PHE A 152 9.58 -10.43 -20.69
N THR A 153 9.75 -10.26 -22.02
CA THR A 153 11.08 -9.97 -22.59
C THR A 153 11.62 -8.64 -22.06
N ALA A 154 10.79 -7.59 -21.99
CA ALA A 154 11.16 -6.31 -21.38
C ALA A 154 11.52 -6.44 -19.89
N GLN A 155 10.78 -7.24 -19.13
CA GLN A 155 11.06 -7.50 -17.71
C GLN A 155 12.39 -8.23 -17.49
N VAL A 156 12.73 -9.19 -18.35
CA VAL A 156 14.05 -9.84 -18.29
C VAL A 156 15.17 -8.85 -18.63
N LEU A 157 14.95 -7.97 -19.63
CA LEU A 157 15.91 -6.92 -19.96
C LEU A 157 16.13 -5.97 -18.79
N GLU A 158 15.06 -5.57 -18.10
CA GLU A 158 15.15 -4.76 -16.89
C GLU A 158 15.94 -5.49 -15.80
N LYS A 159 15.58 -6.74 -15.49
CA LYS A 159 16.28 -7.58 -14.51
C LYS A 159 17.78 -7.69 -14.80
N SER A 160 18.16 -7.73 -16.08
CA SER A 160 19.55 -7.83 -16.53
C SER A 160 20.35 -6.54 -16.48
N GLY A 161 19.74 -5.42 -16.09
CA GLY A 161 20.35 -4.09 -16.14
C GLY A 161 20.40 -3.46 -17.54
N ASN A 162 19.81 -4.09 -18.57
CA ASN A 162 19.70 -3.55 -19.93
C ASN A 162 18.56 -2.50 -20.03
N ILE A 163 18.55 -1.51 -19.14
CA ILE A 163 17.42 -0.59 -18.91
C ILE A 163 16.99 0.17 -20.18
N LYS A 164 17.95 0.65 -21.00
CA LYS A 164 17.64 1.33 -22.27
C LYS A 164 16.85 0.44 -23.23
N HIS A 165 17.24 -0.82 -23.32
CA HIS A 165 16.57 -1.80 -24.19
C HIS A 165 15.24 -2.26 -23.58
N ALA A 166 15.15 -2.34 -22.24
CA ALA A 166 13.91 -2.62 -21.52
C ALA A 166 12.84 -1.54 -21.77
N ILE A 167 13.19 -0.24 -21.66
CA ILE A 167 12.26 0.86 -21.95
C ILE A 167 11.74 0.77 -23.39
N LYS A 168 12.63 0.51 -24.36
CA LYS A 168 12.22 0.28 -25.76
C LYS A 168 11.26 -0.90 -25.90
N ALA A 169 11.51 -2.00 -25.21
CA ALA A 169 10.67 -3.19 -25.25
C ALA A 169 9.29 -2.96 -24.60
N TYR A 170 9.24 -2.29 -23.45
CA TYR A 170 7.98 -1.87 -22.84
C TYR A 170 7.20 -0.93 -23.75
N TYR A 171 7.86 0.06 -24.36
CA TYR A 171 7.19 1.01 -25.25
C TYR A 171 6.71 0.34 -26.54
N ALA A 172 7.47 -0.59 -27.12
CA ALA A 172 7.02 -1.42 -28.23
C ALA A 172 5.77 -2.23 -27.88
N THR A 173 5.71 -2.75 -26.65
CA THR A 173 4.53 -3.48 -26.14
C THR A 173 3.31 -2.57 -26.12
N LEU A 174 3.45 -1.33 -25.64
CA LEU A 174 2.38 -0.33 -25.62
C LEU A 174 1.93 0.08 -27.04
N VAL A 175 2.85 0.27 -27.98
CA VAL A 175 2.51 0.66 -29.35
C VAL A 175 1.78 -0.45 -30.11
N HIS A 176 2.25 -1.70 -29.98
CA HIS A 176 1.78 -2.82 -30.80
C HIS A 176 0.69 -3.66 -30.15
N PHE A 177 0.73 -3.83 -28.83
CA PHE A 177 -0.11 -4.76 -28.08
C PHE A 177 -0.80 -4.13 -26.87
N PRO A 178 -1.38 -2.91 -26.98
CA PRO A 178 -1.91 -2.19 -25.82
C PRO A 178 -3.13 -2.87 -25.17
N LYS A 179 -3.79 -3.75 -25.91
CA LYS A 179 -4.95 -4.52 -25.44
C LYS A 179 -4.59 -5.92 -24.94
N ALA A 180 -3.30 -6.25 -24.92
CA ALA A 180 -2.88 -7.55 -24.42
C ALA A 180 -3.06 -7.61 -22.91
N TYR A 181 -3.43 -8.80 -22.45
CA TYR A 181 -3.62 -9.14 -21.06
C TYR A 181 -2.91 -10.45 -20.76
N CYS A 182 -2.61 -10.65 -19.48
CA CYS A 182 -1.98 -11.86 -18.98
C CYS A 182 -2.87 -12.46 -17.90
N TRP A 183 -3.04 -13.78 -17.96
CA TRP A 183 -3.74 -14.52 -16.93
C TRP A 183 -2.82 -14.82 -15.75
N GLY A 184 -3.40 -14.85 -14.56
CA GLY A 184 -2.82 -15.51 -13.41
C GLY A 184 -2.64 -17.01 -13.69
N ARG A 185 -1.76 -17.66 -12.92
CA ARG A 185 -1.45 -19.09 -13.07
C ARG A 185 -2.70 -19.96 -13.02
N ASP A 186 -3.62 -19.63 -12.14
CA ASP A 186 -4.83 -20.41 -11.85
C ASP A 186 -6.05 -19.94 -12.67
N LEU A 187 -5.85 -18.98 -13.60
CA LEU A 187 -6.86 -18.39 -14.48
C LEU A 187 -8.04 -17.72 -13.73
N ASP A 188 -7.81 -17.36 -12.47
CA ASP A 188 -8.77 -16.73 -11.55
C ASP A 188 -8.72 -15.20 -11.60
N PHE A 189 -7.64 -14.61 -12.12
CA PHE A 189 -7.55 -13.19 -12.41
C PHE A 189 -6.83 -12.91 -13.73
N VAL A 190 -7.11 -11.74 -14.29
CA VAL A 190 -6.48 -11.20 -15.48
C VAL A 190 -5.95 -9.80 -15.18
N TRP A 191 -4.82 -9.44 -15.78
CA TRP A 191 -4.29 -8.08 -15.70
C TRP A 191 -3.82 -7.59 -17.06
N TYR A 192 -3.86 -6.27 -17.24
CA TYR A 192 -3.61 -5.62 -18.50
C TYR A 192 -2.17 -5.15 -18.63
N ILE A 193 -1.54 -5.46 -19.76
CA ILE A 193 -0.11 -5.24 -19.96
C ILE A 193 0.23 -3.75 -20.14
N ALA A 194 -0.63 -2.99 -20.81
CA ALA A 194 -0.33 -1.60 -21.16
C ALA A 194 -0.20 -0.67 -19.93
N PRO A 195 -1.11 -0.69 -18.94
CA PRO A 195 -0.94 0.09 -17.71
C PRO A 195 0.39 -0.21 -17.02
N VAL A 196 0.71 -1.50 -16.82
CA VAL A 196 1.95 -1.91 -16.14
C VAL A 196 3.20 -1.53 -16.95
N ALA A 197 3.15 -1.61 -18.28
CA ALA A 197 4.26 -1.16 -19.13
C ALA A 197 4.49 0.35 -19.03
N ILE A 198 3.41 1.16 -18.98
CA ILE A 198 3.50 2.62 -18.77
C ILE A 198 4.16 2.90 -17.43
N ASP A 199 3.72 2.23 -16.37
CA ASP A 199 4.26 2.43 -15.03
C ASP A 199 5.74 2.05 -14.96
N ASN A 200 6.13 0.93 -15.57
CA ASN A 200 7.53 0.51 -15.66
C ASN A 200 8.37 1.55 -16.43
N ILE A 201 7.90 2.07 -17.56
CA ILE A 201 8.62 3.11 -18.30
C ILE A 201 8.79 4.37 -17.43
N LYS A 202 7.71 4.86 -16.81
CA LYS A 202 7.75 6.06 -15.96
C LYS A 202 8.66 5.87 -14.75
N ARG A 203 8.58 4.72 -14.09
CA ARG A 203 9.44 4.31 -12.98
C ARG A 203 10.91 4.30 -13.39
N LEU A 204 11.24 3.65 -14.50
CA LEU A 204 12.62 3.58 -15.00
C LEU A 204 13.16 4.95 -15.41
N CYS A 205 12.34 5.81 -16.04
CA CYS A 205 12.76 7.18 -16.38
C CYS A 205 13.01 8.03 -15.12
N ARG A 206 12.17 7.87 -14.10
CA ARG A 206 12.31 8.52 -12.79
C ARG A 206 13.53 8.02 -12.03
N ASP A 207 13.72 6.71 -11.97
CA ASP A 207 14.81 6.10 -11.22
C ASP A 207 16.15 6.33 -11.92
N TYR A 208 16.19 6.43 -13.25
CA TYR A 208 17.41 6.65 -14.03
C TYR A 208 17.33 7.90 -14.91
N PRO A 209 17.22 9.11 -14.34
CA PRO A 209 17.07 10.34 -15.12
C PRO A 209 18.30 10.64 -15.99
N SER A 210 19.46 10.02 -15.70
CA SER A 210 20.64 10.02 -16.57
C SER A 210 20.39 9.47 -17.97
N LEU A 211 19.28 8.77 -18.19
CA LEU A 211 18.85 8.32 -19.52
C LEU A 211 18.40 9.47 -20.41
N GLY A 212 17.90 10.57 -19.83
CA GLY A 212 17.42 11.74 -20.56
C GLY A 212 16.17 11.45 -21.40
N ILE A 213 15.28 10.57 -20.91
CA ILE A 213 14.07 10.13 -21.62
C ILE A 213 12.86 10.34 -20.73
N GLU A 214 11.73 10.70 -21.34
CA GLU A 214 10.43 10.76 -20.68
C GLU A 214 9.33 10.18 -21.58
N LEU A 215 8.35 9.49 -21.00
CA LEU A 215 7.09 9.13 -21.66
C LEU A 215 6.06 10.23 -21.42
N VAL A 216 5.48 10.76 -22.50
CA VAL A 216 4.47 11.82 -22.46
C VAL A 216 3.26 11.51 -23.34
N ASP A 217 2.14 12.16 -23.04
CA ASP A 217 0.87 12.09 -23.77
C ASP A 217 0.26 10.68 -23.88
N GLU A 218 0.68 9.75 -23.03
CA GLU A 218 0.08 8.42 -22.92
C GLU A 218 -1.26 8.48 -22.18
N PHE A 219 -2.19 7.62 -22.60
CA PHE A 219 -3.48 7.46 -21.94
C PHE A 219 -3.99 6.04 -22.18
N ILE A 220 -4.26 5.31 -21.12
CA ILE A 220 -4.96 4.02 -21.16
C ILE A 220 -6.11 4.10 -20.17
N ASP A 221 -7.30 3.78 -20.64
CA ASP A 221 -8.49 3.61 -19.80
C ASP A 221 -9.14 2.28 -20.13
N ILE A 222 -9.44 1.49 -19.10
CA ILE A 222 -9.99 0.15 -19.21
C ILE A 222 -11.29 0.13 -18.44
N LYS A 223 -12.40 0.03 -19.16
CA LYS A 223 -13.72 -0.16 -18.56
C LYS A 223 -14.05 -1.64 -18.54
N ASN A 224 -14.65 -2.06 -17.43
CA ASN A 224 -14.99 -3.44 -17.06
C ASN A 224 -13.81 -4.37 -16.69
N GLY A 225 -12.56 -3.88 -16.78
CA GLY A 225 -11.37 -4.74 -16.65
C GLY A 225 -11.01 -5.22 -15.23
N ASN A 226 -11.97 -5.15 -14.30
CA ASN A 226 -11.84 -5.65 -12.93
C ASN A 226 -12.47 -7.05 -12.76
N ASP A 227 -13.01 -7.63 -13.83
CA ASP A 227 -13.52 -9.00 -13.87
C ASP A 227 -12.62 -9.91 -14.75
N THR A 228 -13.00 -11.18 -14.90
CA THR A 228 -12.28 -12.16 -15.74
C THR A 228 -12.87 -12.26 -17.17
N ASP A 229 -13.92 -11.53 -17.49
CA ASP A 229 -14.54 -11.49 -18.81
C ASP A 229 -13.94 -10.39 -19.70
N SER A 230 -12.73 -10.67 -20.20
CA SER A 230 -12.04 -9.79 -21.16
C SER A 230 -12.82 -9.48 -22.46
N THR A 231 -13.94 -10.15 -22.74
CA THR A 231 -14.74 -9.91 -23.95
C THR A 231 -15.64 -8.67 -23.85
N ASN A 232 -15.93 -8.23 -22.62
CA ASN A 232 -16.76 -7.06 -22.35
C ASN A 232 -15.94 -5.76 -22.18
N ASP A 233 -14.60 -5.88 -22.22
CA ASP A 233 -13.68 -4.80 -21.88
C ASP A 233 -13.51 -3.76 -22.98
N ILE A 234 -13.59 -2.49 -22.59
CA ILE A 234 -13.40 -1.35 -23.48
C ILE A 234 -12.10 -0.64 -23.12
N ILE A 235 -11.09 -0.83 -23.97
CA ILE A 235 -9.73 -0.34 -23.75
C ILE A 235 -9.46 0.85 -24.66
N THR A 236 -9.56 2.07 -24.14
CA THR A 236 -9.23 3.31 -24.86
C THR A 236 -7.73 3.54 -24.82
N VAL A 237 -7.09 3.70 -25.98
CA VAL A 237 -5.62 3.73 -26.08
C VAL A 237 -5.10 5.00 -26.73
N ASN A 238 -4.12 5.60 -26.08
CA ASN A 238 -3.10 6.46 -26.65
C ASN A 238 -1.74 6.01 -26.13
N PRO A 239 -0.84 5.51 -27.00
CA PRO A 239 0.45 5.00 -26.57
C PRO A 239 1.41 6.12 -26.11
N GLY A 240 1.08 7.40 -26.34
CA GLY A 240 1.98 8.51 -26.08
C GLY A 240 3.25 8.45 -26.93
N ARG A 241 4.29 9.15 -26.48
CA ARG A 241 5.61 9.14 -27.13
C ARG A 241 6.74 9.28 -26.11
N LEU A 242 7.86 8.64 -26.41
CA LEU A 242 9.12 8.90 -25.73
C LEU A 242 9.76 10.16 -26.32
N ILE A 243 10.21 11.06 -25.44
CA ILE A 243 10.91 12.30 -25.81
C ILE A 243 12.26 12.38 -25.10
N GLU A 244 13.19 13.15 -25.67
CA GLU A 244 14.37 13.57 -24.93
C GLU A 244 13.95 14.55 -23.82
N PHE A 245 14.46 14.33 -22.61
CA PHE A 245 14.17 15.14 -21.44
C PHE A 245 15.47 15.50 -20.70
N ASN A 246 15.81 16.78 -20.74
CA ASN A 246 16.98 17.32 -20.07
C ASN A 246 16.53 18.08 -18.82
N GLY A 247 16.17 17.36 -17.76
CA GLY A 247 15.79 17.98 -16.48
C GLY A 247 15.51 16.96 -15.38
N ASN A 248 15.47 17.44 -14.14
CA ASN A 248 14.69 16.78 -13.09
C ASN A 248 13.32 17.46 -13.09
N LYS A 249 12.21 16.70 -13.09
CA LYS A 249 10.88 17.32 -12.92
C LYS A 249 10.85 18.03 -11.56
N PRO A 250 10.73 19.37 -11.51
CA PRO A 250 10.67 20.06 -10.23
C PRO A 250 9.41 19.62 -9.50
N ARG A 251 9.54 19.35 -8.19
CA ARG A 251 8.38 19.17 -7.33
C ARG A 251 7.52 20.42 -7.36
N ALA A 252 6.20 20.28 -7.38
CA ALA A 252 5.32 21.44 -7.34
C ALA A 252 5.46 22.14 -5.99
N ASN A 253 5.61 23.47 -6.00
CA ASN A 253 5.61 24.25 -4.78
C ASN A 253 4.16 24.42 -4.29
N LEU A 254 3.71 23.53 -3.41
CA LEU A 254 2.34 23.54 -2.88
C LEU A 254 1.95 24.87 -2.22
N SER A 255 2.91 25.64 -1.70
CA SER A 255 2.64 26.95 -1.08
C SER A 255 2.21 28.03 -2.08
N GLU A 256 2.47 27.84 -3.37
CA GLU A 256 2.07 28.74 -4.45
C GLU A 256 0.73 28.34 -5.08
N LEU A 257 0.20 27.16 -4.72
CA LEU A 257 -1.05 26.64 -5.27
C LEU A 257 -2.24 27.03 -4.40
N SER A 258 -3.33 27.49 -5.03
CA SER A 258 -4.59 27.68 -4.32
C SER A 258 -5.25 26.34 -3.98
N ILE A 259 -5.97 26.30 -2.86
CA ILE A 259 -6.83 25.17 -2.49
C ILE A 259 -8.12 25.23 -3.33
N LYS A 260 -8.44 24.12 -4.02
CA LYS A 260 -9.64 23.92 -4.84
C LYS A 260 -10.80 23.32 -4.05
N GLU A 261 -10.49 22.41 -3.12
CA GLU A 261 -11.46 21.71 -2.29
C GLU A 261 -10.85 21.43 -0.91
N THR A 262 -11.66 21.52 0.14
CA THR A 262 -11.33 21.05 1.48
C THR A 262 -12.44 20.11 1.94
N ARG A 263 -12.06 18.94 2.46
CA ARG A 263 -12.97 17.99 3.12
C ARG A 263 -12.62 17.88 4.59
N GLY A 264 -13.65 17.81 5.44
CA GLY A 264 -13.53 17.87 6.90
C GLY A 264 -13.62 19.30 7.44
N THR A 265 -14.20 19.44 8.64
CA THR A 265 -14.38 20.75 9.30
C THR A 265 -13.56 20.92 10.59
N GLY A 266 -13.02 19.83 11.13
CA GLY A 266 -12.21 19.86 12.35
C GLY A 266 -10.71 19.99 12.10
N GLU A 267 -9.93 19.47 13.04
CA GLU A 267 -8.47 19.53 13.03
C GLU A 267 -7.87 18.77 11.84
N VAL A 268 -8.45 17.62 11.49
CA VAL A 268 -7.98 16.77 10.39
C VAL A 268 -8.75 17.12 9.13
N GLN A 269 -8.04 17.61 8.12
CA GLN A 269 -8.61 18.07 6.85
C GLN A 269 -7.89 17.43 5.67
N LEU A 270 -8.62 17.20 4.59
CA LEU A 270 -8.06 16.81 3.30
C LEU A 270 -8.19 18.00 2.36
N VAL A 271 -7.07 18.48 1.84
CA VAL A 271 -7.04 19.61 0.92
C VAL A 271 -6.66 19.11 -0.47
N LYS A 272 -7.38 19.61 -1.46
CA LYS A 272 -7.06 19.44 -2.86
C LYS A 272 -6.51 20.74 -3.42
N PHE A 273 -5.33 20.71 -3.99
CA PHE A 273 -4.72 21.88 -4.63
C PHE A 273 -5.25 22.09 -6.06
N SER A 274 -5.01 23.27 -6.61
CA SER A 274 -5.41 23.65 -7.97
C SER A 274 -4.82 22.78 -9.08
N ASN A 275 -3.68 22.13 -8.84
CA ASN A 275 -3.10 21.12 -9.74
C ASN A 275 -3.76 19.72 -9.61
N GLY A 276 -4.72 19.57 -8.70
CA GLY A 276 -5.45 18.32 -8.45
C GLY A 276 -4.78 17.38 -7.45
N ASP A 277 -3.68 17.78 -6.80
CA ASP A 277 -3.03 16.99 -5.77
C ASP A 277 -3.82 17.02 -4.45
N TRP A 278 -3.76 15.95 -3.68
CA TRP A 278 -4.40 15.79 -2.39
C TRP A 278 -3.38 15.67 -1.26
N GLN A 279 -3.62 16.40 -0.17
CA GLN A 279 -2.81 16.34 1.05
C GLN A 279 -3.72 16.27 2.28
N ILE A 280 -3.32 15.46 3.27
CA ILE A 280 -3.91 15.52 4.60
C ILE A 280 -3.19 16.59 5.44
N GLN A 281 -3.97 17.35 6.21
CA GLN A 281 -3.47 18.36 7.12
C GLN A 281 -4.05 18.17 8.51
N ILE A 282 -3.24 18.44 9.54
CA ILE A 282 -3.66 18.48 10.94
C ILE A 282 -3.38 19.88 11.46
N GLY A 283 -4.42 20.60 11.90
CA GLY A 283 -4.30 21.99 12.35
C GLY A 283 -3.71 22.92 11.28
N GLY A 284 -4.03 22.68 10.01
CA GLY A 284 -3.51 23.42 8.85
C GLY A 284 -2.06 23.11 8.48
N LYS A 285 -1.41 22.15 9.13
CA LYS A 285 -0.05 21.70 8.80
C LYS A 285 -0.09 20.41 7.99
N PRO A 286 0.76 20.24 6.95
CA PRO A 286 0.88 18.98 6.23
C PRO A 286 1.14 17.80 7.15
N TYR A 287 0.45 16.70 6.90
CA TYR A 287 0.64 15.42 7.56
C TYR A 287 0.84 14.34 6.50
N PHE A 288 1.65 13.33 6.80
CA PHE A 288 1.85 12.17 5.94
C PHE A 288 1.81 10.93 6.82
N ILE A 289 0.96 9.97 6.48
CA ILE A 289 0.69 8.82 7.34
C ILE A 289 1.85 7.83 7.25
N GLN A 290 2.61 7.74 8.33
CA GLN A 290 3.73 6.82 8.54
C GLN A 290 3.22 5.71 9.45
N GLY A 291 2.51 4.75 8.83
CA GLY A 291 1.63 3.84 9.53
C GLY A 291 2.13 2.41 9.64
N VAL A 292 1.67 1.70 10.67
CA VAL A 292 1.73 0.24 10.78
C VAL A 292 0.41 -0.31 11.30
N THR A 293 0.02 -1.53 10.90
CA THR A 293 -0.99 -2.28 11.66
C THR A 293 -0.37 -2.74 12.97
N TYR A 294 -1.09 -2.53 14.07
CA TYR A 294 -0.55 -2.81 15.41
C TYR A 294 -1.57 -3.53 16.28
N ASN A 295 -1.29 -4.81 16.51
CA ASN A 295 -2.03 -5.70 17.39
C ASN A 295 -1.10 -6.85 17.84
N PRO A 296 -0.05 -6.56 18.63
CA PRO A 296 0.96 -7.57 18.94
C PRO A 296 0.33 -8.74 19.69
N THR A 297 0.35 -9.91 19.06
CA THR A 297 -0.29 -11.11 19.59
C THR A 297 0.74 -12.01 20.27
N ARG A 298 0.49 -12.34 21.54
CA ARG A 298 1.28 -13.35 22.25
C ARG A 298 1.14 -14.71 21.56
N ILE A 299 2.26 -15.42 21.37
CA ILE A 299 2.29 -16.77 20.80
C ILE A 299 1.35 -17.71 21.58
N GLY A 300 0.67 -18.60 20.85
CA GLY A 300 -0.37 -19.47 21.37
C GLY A 300 -1.73 -18.79 21.52
N LEU A 301 -1.88 -17.50 21.23
CA LEU A 301 -3.19 -16.83 21.15
C LEU A 301 -3.56 -16.51 19.70
N GLY A 302 -4.84 -16.59 19.39
CA GLY A 302 -5.40 -16.25 18.09
C GLY A 302 -6.92 -16.03 18.17
N PRO A 303 -7.56 -15.63 17.06
CA PRO A 303 -9.01 -15.42 17.02
C PRO A 303 -9.81 -16.71 17.32
N HIS A 304 -9.22 -17.89 17.11
CA HIS A 304 -9.86 -19.19 17.33
C HIS A 304 -9.90 -19.62 18.81
N ASN A 305 -9.01 -19.09 19.66
CA ASN A 305 -8.89 -19.49 21.07
C ASN A 305 -8.98 -18.33 22.08
N ASN A 306 -9.00 -17.08 21.61
CA ASN A 306 -9.10 -15.90 22.46
C ASN A 306 -10.13 -14.91 21.93
N SER A 307 -11.30 -14.86 22.57
CA SER A 307 -12.35 -13.90 22.21
C SER A 307 -11.99 -12.41 22.39
N LYS A 308 -10.91 -12.11 23.13
CA LYS A 308 -10.37 -10.75 23.29
C LYS A 308 -9.16 -10.49 22.40
N PHE A 309 -8.88 -11.36 21.44
CA PHE A 309 -7.71 -11.32 20.55
C PHE A 309 -7.34 -9.90 20.09
N PHE A 310 -8.27 -9.15 19.51
CA PHE A 310 -8.05 -7.79 18.99
C PHE A 310 -7.77 -6.71 20.06
N SER A 311 -8.06 -6.97 21.34
CA SER A 311 -7.85 -5.98 22.43
C SER A 311 -6.81 -6.39 23.45
N ASN A 312 -6.43 -7.67 23.48
CA ASN A 312 -5.68 -8.26 24.59
C ASN A 312 -4.34 -7.55 24.85
N TRP A 313 -3.65 -7.12 23.80
CA TRP A 313 -2.38 -6.41 23.92
C TRP A 313 -2.45 -5.12 24.74
N MET A 314 -3.62 -4.48 24.81
CA MET A 314 -3.83 -3.25 25.58
C MET A 314 -3.92 -3.48 27.11
N PHE A 315 -4.07 -4.74 27.53
CA PHE A 315 -4.33 -5.12 28.91
C PHE A 315 -3.42 -6.23 29.44
N SER A 316 -2.63 -6.87 28.57
CA SER A 316 -1.73 -7.95 28.96
C SER A 316 -0.69 -7.46 29.97
N ASP A 317 -0.62 -8.17 31.10
CA ASP A 317 0.37 -8.03 32.17
C ASP A 317 0.72 -9.45 32.66
N VAL A 318 1.48 -10.18 31.84
CA VAL A 318 1.79 -11.60 32.06
C VAL A 318 2.74 -11.77 33.25
N ASN A 319 3.61 -10.79 33.47
CA ASN A 319 4.57 -10.80 34.58
C ASN A 319 3.98 -10.30 35.91
N ASN A 320 2.73 -9.79 35.90
CA ASN A 320 1.96 -9.28 37.05
C ASN A 320 2.62 -8.08 37.76
N ASN A 321 3.25 -7.17 37.01
CA ASN A 321 3.90 -5.97 37.56
C ASN A 321 3.06 -4.69 37.42
N SER A 322 1.81 -4.80 36.93
CA SER A 322 0.88 -3.69 36.65
C SER A 322 1.31 -2.76 35.51
N ILE A 323 2.19 -3.21 34.62
CA ILE A 323 2.60 -2.55 33.38
C ILE A 323 2.07 -3.37 32.20
N VAL A 324 1.66 -2.69 31.14
CA VAL A 324 1.20 -3.39 29.92
C VAL A 324 2.42 -3.90 29.15
N ASP A 325 2.48 -5.22 28.94
CA ASP A 325 3.68 -5.93 28.49
C ASP A 325 4.25 -5.41 27.16
N ALA A 326 3.58 -5.66 26.02
CA ALA A 326 4.14 -5.35 24.70
C ALA A 326 4.40 -3.85 24.46
N PRO A 327 3.49 -2.92 24.85
CA PRO A 327 3.70 -1.49 24.69
C PRO A 327 4.92 -0.92 25.43
N TYR A 328 5.23 -1.42 26.63
CA TYR A 328 6.23 -0.79 27.52
C TYR A 328 7.43 -1.68 27.88
N GLU A 329 7.30 -3.00 27.75
CA GLU A 329 8.28 -3.95 28.28
C GLU A 329 8.89 -4.88 27.23
N SER A 330 8.55 -4.71 25.95
CA SER A 330 9.25 -5.42 24.89
C SER A 330 10.72 -5.00 24.80
N TRP A 331 11.60 -5.95 24.44
CA TRP A 331 13.04 -5.75 24.33
C TRP A 331 13.58 -6.38 23.04
N VAL A 332 14.70 -5.86 22.55
CA VAL A 332 15.30 -6.29 21.28
C VAL A 332 16.40 -7.31 21.54
N ASP A 333 16.21 -8.54 21.05
CA ASP A 333 17.23 -9.61 20.99
C ASP A 333 18.22 -9.29 19.86
N SER A 334 19.16 -8.41 20.18
CA SER A 334 20.12 -7.81 19.25
C SER A 334 21.18 -8.81 18.77
N ASN A 335 21.56 -9.75 19.62
CA ASN A 335 22.53 -10.80 19.30
C ASN A 335 21.88 -12.12 18.88
N LYS A 336 20.55 -12.18 18.82
CA LYS A 336 19.74 -13.32 18.36
C LYS A 336 19.90 -14.57 19.23
N ASN A 337 20.22 -14.43 20.52
CA ASN A 337 20.47 -15.54 21.44
C ASN A 337 19.20 -16.04 22.19
N GLY A 338 18.08 -15.32 22.07
CA GLY A 338 16.80 -15.66 22.71
C GLY A 338 16.75 -15.43 24.22
N LYS A 339 17.62 -14.57 24.76
CA LYS A 339 17.68 -14.16 26.18
C LYS A 339 17.84 -12.66 26.25
N GLN A 340 17.22 -12.03 27.23
CA GLN A 340 17.42 -10.62 27.49
C GLN A 340 18.76 -10.41 28.20
N ASP A 341 19.75 -9.86 27.50
CA ASP A 341 21.04 -9.51 28.08
C ASP A 341 21.00 -8.15 28.79
N GLU A 342 21.99 -7.85 29.67
CA GLU A 342 22.03 -6.59 30.44
C GLU A 342 22.01 -5.32 29.57
N ASN A 343 22.44 -5.43 28.31
CA ASN A 343 22.47 -4.35 27.33
C ASN A 343 21.23 -4.29 26.43
N GLU A 344 20.20 -5.08 26.71
CA GLU A 344 18.93 -5.15 25.96
C GLU A 344 17.77 -4.66 26.83
N PRO A 345 17.68 -3.35 27.08
CA PRO A 345 16.65 -2.80 27.96
C PRO A 345 15.25 -3.09 27.40
N ALA A 346 14.32 -3.36 28.32
CA ALA A 346 12.89 -3.34 28.03
C ALA A 346 12.44 -1.90 27.78
N ILE A 347 12.26 -1.56 26.50
CA ILE A 347 11.90 -0.21 26.05
C ILE A 347 10.48 -0.11 25.54
N GLY A 348 9.86 -1.24 25.19
CA GLY A 348 8.50 -1.31 24.72
C GLY A 348 8.31 -0.97 23.24
N ASP A 349 7.25 -1.54 22.68
CA ASP A 349 6.89 -1.33 21.28
C ASP A 349 6.56 0.13 20.98
N PHE A 350 5.99 0.88 21.93
CA PHE A 350 5.71 2.31 21.72
C PHE A 350 6.99 3.11 21.47
N GLN A 351 8.08 2.80 22.20
CA GLN A 351 9.37 3.43 21.95
C GLN A 351 9.96 2.95 20.61
N LEU A 352 9.86 1.66 20.27
CA LEU A 352 10.32 1.14 18.98
C LEU A 352 9.59 1.77 17.79
N LEU A 353 8.26 1.93 17.87
CA LEU A 353 7.46 2.60 16.85
C LEU A 353 7.89 4.07 16.69
N ARG A 354 8.04 4.79 17.81
CA ARG A 354 8.53 6.17 17.79
C ARG A 354 9.93 6.28 17.20
N ASP A 355 10.83 5.38 17.58
CA ASP A 355 12.19 5.28 17.07
C ASP A 355 12.23 5.04 15.56
N MET A 356 11.26 4.26 15.04
CA MET A 356 11.09 4.02 13.61
C MET A 356 10.51 5.23 12.88
N GLY A 357 9.96 6.22 13.60
CA GLY A 357 9.27 7.38 13.02
C GLY A 357 7.80 7.14 12.71
N VAL A 358 7.17 6.12 13.30
CA VAL A 358 5.73 5.90 13.19
C VAL A 358 4.99 7.04 13.87
N ASN A 359 4.02 7.61 13.15
CA ASN A 359 3.12 8.63 13.68
C ASN A 359 1.66 8.14 13.76
N THR A 360 1.38 6.96 13.20
CA THR A 360 0.01 6.43 13.10
C THR A 360 0.02 4.91 13.26
N ILE A 361 -0.95 4.37 14.00
CA ILE A 361 -1.27 2.93 13.93
C ILE A 361 -2.66 2.74 13.32
N ARG A 362 -2.86 1.64 12.60
CA ARG A 362 -4.20 1.15 12.27
C ARG A 362 -4.61 0.12 13.30
N PHE A 363 -5.80 0.34 13.87
CA PHE A 363 -6.38 -0.51 14.89
C PHE A 363 -7.83 -0.81 14.55
N VAL A 364 -8.22 -2.07 14.68
CA VAL A 364 -9.62 -2.49 14.50
C VAL A 364 -10.31 -2.43 15.84
N ILE A 365 -11.43 -1.70 15.90
CA ILE A 365 -12.24 -1.61 17.11
C ILE A 365 -12.98 -2.94 17.29
N PRO A 366 -12.70 -3.72 18.36
CA PRO A 366 -13.30 -5.02 18.57
C PRO A 366 -14.80 -4.93 18.84
N ASN A 367 -15.50 -6.00 18.46
CA ASN A 367 -16.82 -6.31 19.00
C ASN A 367 -16.68 -7.35 20.12
N ASP A 368 -17.66 -7.40 21.02
CA ASP A 368 -17.79 -8.48 21.98
C ASP A 368 -18.26 -9.80 21.33
N GLN A 369 -18.37 -10.86 22.13
CA GLN A 369 -18.82 -12.17 21.66
C GLN A 369 -20.29 -12.18 21.19
N GLN A 370 -21.08 -11.16 21.50
CA GLN A 370 -22.44 -10.97 21.01
C GLN A 370 -22.48 -10.02 19.80
N ASN A 371 -21.31 -9.71 19.25
CA ASN A 371 -21.10 -8.86 18.08
C ASN A 371 -21.54 -7.41 18.28
N LYS A 372 -21.46 -6.91 19.52
CA LYS A 372 -21.79 -5.53 19.90
C LYS A 372 -20.53 -4.77 20.29
N TYR A 373 -20.64 -3.45 20.33
CA TYR A 373 -19.57 -2.65 20.90
C TYR A 373 -19.57 -2.74 22.44
N ASP A 374 -18.41 -3.03 23.01
CA ASP A 374 -18.15 -2.92 24.45
C ASP A 374 -16.97 -1.98 24.70
N PRO A 375 -17.19 -0.78 25.27
CA PRO A 375 -16.12 0.16 25.61
C PRO A 375 -15.04 -0.42 26.54
N SER A 376 -15.35 -1.47 27.31
CA SER A 376 -14.39 -2.12 28.22
C SER A 376 -13.24 -2.82 27.48
N LEU A 377 -13.42 -3.10 26.19
CA LEU A 377 -12.40 -3.68 25.32
C LEU A 377 -11.37 -2.66 24.83
N ILE A 378 -11.54 -1.37 25.14
CA ILE A 378 -10.62 -0.31 24.73
C ILE A 378 -9.94 0.31 25.96
N ASN A 379 -8.62 0.17 26.06
CA ASN A 379 -7.85 0.85 27.09
C ASN A 379 -7.56 2.31 26.68
N LYS A 380 -8.57 3.19 26.80
CA LYS A 380 -8.43 4.62 26.43
C LYS A 380 -7.28 5.31 27.16
N LYS A 381 -6.96 4.89 28.39
CA LYS A 381 -5.84 5.45 29.16
C LYS A 381 -4.50 5.13 28.49
N LEU A 382 -4.28 3.87 28.10
CA LEU A 382 -3.09 3.45 27.36
C LEU A 382 -2.96 4.19 26.02
N LEU A 383 -4.05 4.29 25.26
CA LEU A 383 -4.02 4.94 23.95
C LEU A 383 -3.78 6.45 24.05
N ARG A 384 -4.30 7.13 25.09
CA ARG A 384 -3.95 8.52 25.38
C ARG A 384 -2.48 8.67 25.76
N ASP A 385 -1.92 7.72 26.51
CA ASP A 385 -0.50 7.72 26.86
C ASP A 385 0.38 7.57 25.61
N MET A 386 0.03 6.64 24.73
CA MET A 386 0.67 6.46 23.42
C MET A 386 0.71 7.78 22.63
N TYR A 387 -0.43 8.46 22.52
CA TYR A 387 -0.52 9.73 21.82
C TYR A 387 0.29 10.83 22.51
N ASN A 388 0.12 11.02 23.83
CA ASN A 388 0.74 12.13 24.56
C ASN A 388 2.28 11.98 24.65
N ASN A 389 2.78 10.76 24.83
CA ASN A 389 4.20 10.52 25.10
C ASN A 389 4.99 10.15 23.83
N TYR A 390 4.32 9.56 22.83
CA TYR A 390 4.97 9.06 21.61
C TYR A 390 4.49 9.75 20.33
N GLY A 391 3.42 10.55 20.40
CA GLY A 391 2.92 11.31 19.25
C GLY A 391 2.19 10.46 18.21
N ILE A 392 1.77 9.25 18.57
CA ILE A 392 1.15 8.28 17.65
C ILE A 392 -0.37 8.46 17.68
N ARG A 393 -0.97 8.71 16.52
CA ARG A 393 -2.42 8.73 16.30
C ARG A 393 -2.95 7.38 15.81
N ILE A 394 -4.27 7.24 15.71
CA ILE A 394 -4.95 5.98 15.41
C ILE A 394 -5.94 6.17 14.25
N VAL A 395 -5.78 5.31 13.25
CA VAL A 395 -6.78 5.03 12.22
C VAL A 395 -7.71 3.94 12.77
N MET A 396 -8.95 4.32 13.09
CA MET A 396 -9.93 3.46 13.77
C MET A 396 -10.80 2.73 12.75
N THR A 397 -10.70 1.41 12.70
CA THR A 397 -11.42 0.58 11.72
C THR A 397 -12.62 -0.13 12.34
N ASP A 398 -13.76 -0.09 11.66
CA ASP A 398 -14.87 -1.02 11.86
C ASP A 398 -14.98 -1.93 10.61
N TYR A 399 -15.20 -3.23 10.80
CA TYR A 399 -15.28 -4.18 9.70
C TYR A 399 -16.52 -4.04 8.81
N LEU A 400 -17.54 -3.30 9.24
CA LEU A 400 -18.78 -3.07 8.50
C LEU A 400 -19.36 -4.37 7.91
N GLY A 401 -19.40 -5.45 8.71
CA GLY A 401 -19.92 -6.74 8.27
C GLY A 401 -18.90 -7.72 7.70
N ALA A 402 -17.65 -7.32 7.44
CA ALA A 402 -16.60 -8.29 7.13
C ALA A 402 -16.41 -9.27 8.31
N TYR A 403 -16.16 -10.53 7.98
CA TYR A 403 -16.10 -11.65 8.93
C TYR A 403 -17.40 -11.84 9.73
N THR A 404 -18.53 -11.41 9.18
CA THR A 404 -19.86 -11.34 9.82
C THR A 404 -19.95 -10.45 11.07
N LEU A 405 -18.95 -9.60 11.30
CA LEU A 405 -18.86 -8.74 12.46
C LEU A 405 -19.76 -7.50 12.32
N GLY A 406 -20.61 -7.26 13.30
CA GLY A 406 -21.66 -6.24 13.36
C GLY A 406 -22.98 -6.64 12.69
N SER A 407 -22.97 -7.58 11.74
CA SER A 407 -24.18 -7.97 11.00
C SER A 407 -25.02 -9.05 11.68
N ASN A 408 -24.39 -9.87 12.54
CA ASN A 408 -24.97 -11.11 13.08
C ASN A 408 -25.38 -12.13 12.01
N ALA A 409 -24.76 -12.07 10.84
CA ALA A 409 -24.93 -13.09 9.83
C ALA A 409 -24.28 -14.41 10.26
N ASP A 410 -24.86 -15.52 9.83
CA ASP A 410 -24.22 -16.83 9.89
C ASP A 410 -23.05 -16.89 8.89
N TRP A 411 -21.98 -17.58 9.24
CA TRP A 411 -20.78 -17.66 8.39
C TRP A 411 -21.07 -18.28 7.02
N ALA A 412 -21.99 -19.25 6.93
CA ALA A 412 -22.32 -19.91 5.67
C ALA A 412 -23.13 -19.00 4.73
N THR A 413 -23.88 -18.03 5.25
CA THR A 413 -24.67 -17.10 4.44
C THR A 413 -23.95 -15.77 4.19
N GLY A 414 -23.13 -15.33 5.14
CA GLY A 414 -22.40 -14.07 5.07
C GLY A 414 -23.28 -12.83 5.26
N THR A 415 -22.61 -11.68 5.34
CA THR A 415 -23.28 -10.38 5.45
C THR A 415 -23.97 -10.01 4.13
N ASP A 416 -25.26 -9.68 4.20
CA ASP A 416 -26.10 -9.24 3.08
C ASP A 416 -26.46 -7.75 3.21
N TYR A 417 -25.85 -6.89 2.40
CA TYR A 417 -26.12 -5.45 2.42
C TYR A 417 -27.52 -5.07 1.92
N ARG A 418 -28.30 -6.00 1.37
CA ARG A 418 -29.72 -5.76 1.04
C ARG A 418 -30.63 -5.98 2.25
N SER A 419 -30.17 -6.69 3.27
CA SER A 419 -30.91 -6.91 4.51
C SER A 419 -30.96 -5.63 5.35
N GLU A 420 -32.15 -5.05 5.48
CA GLU A 420 -32.38 -3.88 6.33
C GLU A 420 -32.02 -4.15 7.80
N GLU A 421 -32.33 -5.34 8.31
CA GLU A 421 -32.01 -5.73 9.68
C GLU A 421 -30.48 -5.74 9.93
N GLN A 422 -29.71 -6.33 9.01
CA GLN A 422 -28.25 -6.37 9.15
C GLN A 422 -27.63 -4.97 9.03
N ARG A 423 -28.10 -4.15 8.08
CA ARG A 423 -27.67 -2.75 7.92
C ARG A 423 -27.92 -1.94 9.20
N ILE A 424 -29.10 -2.06 9.80
CA ILE A 424 -29.45 -1.36 11.05
C ILE A 424 -28.49 -1.77 12.18
N LYS A 425 -28.22 -3.07 12.34
CA LYS A 425 -27.30 -3.57 13.38
C LYS A 425 -25.88 -3.04 13.19
N MET A 426 -25.33 -3.17 11.97
CA MET A 426 -23.99 -2.70 11.65
C MET A 426 -23.88 -1.19 11.88
N LYS A 427 -24.84 -0.41 11.36
CA LYS A 427 -24.87 1.05 11.54
C LYS A 427 -24.94 1.45 13.01
N GLU A 428 -25.70 0.73 13.82
CA GLU A 428 -25.79 0.99 15.27
C GLU A 428 -24.48 0.67 15.99
N VAL A 429 -23.79 -0.43 15.65
CA VAL A 429 -22.46 -0.73 16.20
C VAL A 429 -21.47 0.38 15.86
N VAL A 430 -21.43 0.84 14.61
CA VAL A 430 -20.57 1.97 14.20
C VAL A 430 -20.94 3.25 14.96
N ARG A 431 -22.25 3.56 15.07
CA ARG A 431 -22.73 4.74 15.81
C ARG A 431 -22.22 4.74 17.24
N GLN A 432 -22.29 3.61 17.93
CA GLN A 432 -21.84 3.48 19.32
C GLN A 432 -20.33 3.69 19.45
N LYS A 433 -19.54 3.07 18.56
CA LYS A 433 -18.08 3.25 18.52
C LYS A 433 -17.69 4.71 18.33
N VAL A 434 -18.25 5.36 17.30
CA VAL A 434 -17.94 6.77 16.99
C VAL A 434 -18.39 7.70 18.12
N THR A 435 -19.60 7.50 18.66
CA THR A 435 -20.11 8.33 19.76
C THR A 435 -19.22 8.27 21.00
N ASP A 436 -18.67 7.09 21.32
CA ASP A 436 -17.83 6.88 22.51
C ASP A 436 -16.39 7.40 22.34
N LEU A 437 -15.88 7.43 21.11
CA LEU A 437 -14.47 7.63 20.83
C LEU A 437 -14.14 8.95 20.13
N LYS A 438 -15.07 9.62 19.45
CA LYS A 438 -14.82 10.82 18.62
C LYS A 438 -14.06 11.97 19.29
N ASP A 439 -14.19 12.10 20.61
CA ASP A 439 -13.56 13.19 21.38
C ASP A 439 -12.16 12.80 21.89
N GLU A 440 -11.66 11.61 21.56
CA GLU A 440 -10.33 11.14 21.94
C GLU A 440 -9.24 11.80 21.06
N PRO A 441 -8.18 12.34 21.67
CA PRO A 441 -7.17 13.13 20.96
C PRO A 441 -6.29 12.30 20.02
N PHE A 442 -6.28 10.99 20.20
CA PHE A 442 -5.49 10.07 19.39
C PHE A 442 -6.16 9.74 18.05
N ILE A 443 -7.43 10.08 17.82
CA ILE A 443 -8.09 9.73 16.55
C ILE A 443 -7.51 10.55 15.41
N LEU A 444 -7.26 9.87 14.29
CA LEU A 444 -6.92 10.50 13.02
C LEU A 444 -8.10 10.47 12.06
N MET A 445 -8.75 9.32 11.90
CA MET A 445 -9.86 9.09 10.98
C MET A 445 -10.56 7.76 11.27
N TRP A 446 -11.73 7.59 10.65
CA TRP A 446 -12.52 6.36 10.66
C TRP A 446 -12.34 5.57 9.37
N VAL A 447 -12.24 4.25 9.45
CA VAL A 447 -12.24 3.35 8.28
C VAL A 447 -13.45 2.42 8.37
N LEU A 448 -14.22 2.39 7.29
CA LEU A 448 -15.36 1.50 7.11
C LEU A 448 -14.99 0.33 6.20
N GLY A 449 -14.96 -0.87 6.77
CA GLY A 449 -14.66 -2.11 6.08
C GLY A 449 -13.19 -2.55 6.15
N ASN A 450 -13.00 -3.83 5.81
CA ASN A 450 -11.73 -4.45 5.47
C ASN A 450 -12.00 -5.46 4.37
N GLU A 451 -11.76 -5.07 3.11
CA GLU A 451 -11.87 -5.96 1.95
C GLU A 451 -13.28 -6.57 1.78
N ASN A 452 -14.30 -5.78 2.14
CA ASN A 452 -15.69 -6.22 2.02
C ASN A 452 -16.04 -6.52 0.54
N ASN A 453 -15.34 -5.90 -0.41
CA ASN A 453 -15.49 -6.11 -1.84
C ASN A 453 -14.90 -7.42 -2.38
N LEU A 454 -14.30 -8.28 -1.54
CA LEU A 454 -13.95 -9.63 -1.95
C LEU A 454 -15.20 -10.45 -2.29
N THR A 455 -15.05 -11.41 -3.21
CA THR A 455 -16.16 -12.29 -3.60
C THR A 455 -16.51 -13.24 -2.45
N ILE A 456 -17.80 -13.52 -2.28
CA ILE A 456 -18.29 -14.38 -1.19
C ILE A 456 -17.80 -15.83 -1.28
N ASP A 457 -17.43 -16.27 -2.49
CA ASP A 457 -16.93 -17.61 -2.79
C ASP A 457 -15.44 -17.77 -2.45
N TYR A 458 -14.74 -16.69 -2.13
CA TYR A 458 -13.38 -16.77 -1.60
C TYR A 458 -13.41 -17.48 -0.24
N ASN A 459 -12.68 -18.59 -0.16
CA ASN A 459 -12.64 -19.48 1.01
C ASN A 459 -11.26 -19.52 1.69
N GLY A 460 -10.38 -18.56 1.37
CA GLY A 460 -9.09 -18.42 2.05
C GLY A 460 -9.24 -17.93 3.48
N ILE A 461 -8.13 -17.90 4.22
CA ILE A 461 -8.11 -17.50 5.64
C ILE A 461 -8.61 -16.07 5.87
N ASN A 462 -8.46 -15.19 4.87
CA ASN A 462 -8.87 -13.79 4.91
C ASN A 462 -10.28 -13.55 4.33
N ALA A 463 -11.11 -14.59 4.17
CA ALA A 463 -12.45 -14.46 3.59
C ALA A 463 -13.36 -13.51 4.37
N SER A 464 -13.73 -12.38 3.75
CA SER A 464 -14.56 -11.35 4.38
C SER A 464 -16.04 -11.76 4.51
N ARG A 465 -16.52 -12.77 3.77
CA ARG A 465 -17.90 -13.30 3.83
C ARG A 465 -18.98 -12.22 3.69
N THR A 466 -18.85 -11.37 2.68
CA THR A 466 -19.87 -10.37 2.36
C THR A 466 -20.32 -10.47 0.90
N ASN A 467 -21.47 -9.91 0.58
CA ASN A 467 -21.99 -9.88 -0.79
C ASN A 467 -21.77 -8.54 -1.51
N ALA A 468 -20.83 -7.69 -1.05
CA ALA A 468 -20.59 -6.37 -1.67
C ALA A 468 -20.24 -6.47 -3.16
N ALA A 469 -19.41 -7.43 -3.55
CA ALA A 469 -19.06 -7.67 -4.97
C ALA A 469 -20.29 -8.01 -5.83
N ASN A 470 -21.27 -8.72 -5.25
CA ASN A 470 -22.48 -9.15 -5.95
C ASN A 470 -23.56 -8.06 -5.98
N TYR A 471 -23.57 -7.16 -5.00
CA TYR A 471 -24.53 -6.07 -4.83
C TYR A 471 -23.82 -4.74 -4.56
N PRO A 472 -23.03 -4.24 -5.53
CA PRO A 472 -22.13 -3.14 -5.29
C PRO A 472 -22.84 -1.79 -5.11
N ILE A 473 -24.02 -1.61 -5.72
CA ILE A 473 -24.84 -0.40 -5.53
C ILE A 473 -25.37 -0.35 -4.10
N GLU A 474 -25.92 -1.45 -3.59
CA GLU A 474 -26.46 -1.53 -2.23
C GLU A 474 -25.35 -1.36 -1.18
N TYR A 475 -24.18 -1.95 -1.42
CA TYR A 475 -23.02 -1.73 -0.56
C TYR A 475 -22.57 -0.26 -0.58
N ALA A 476 -22.38 0.34 -1.76
CA ALA A 476 -21.95 1.73 -1.88
C ALA A 476 -22.92 2.71 -1.20
N LYS A 477 -24.24 2.51 -1.38
CA LYS A 477 -25.26 3.31 -0.68
C LYS A 477 -25.21 3.14 0.83
N PHE A 478 -24.99 1.92 1.32
CA PHE A 478 -24.88 1.68 2.75
C PHE A 478 -23.62 2.31 3.35
N VAL A 479 -22.48 2.18 2.67
CA VAL A 479 -21.23 2.85 3.08
C VAL A 479 -21.44 4.37 3.14
N ASN A 480 -22.12 4.96 2.14
CA ASN A 480 -22.47 6.38 2.17
C ASN A 480 -23.33 6.75 3.37
N GLU A 481 -24.39 5.99 3.61
CA GLU A 481 -25.32 6.21 4.72
C GLU A 481 -24.62 6.19 6.09
N VAL A 482 -23.64 5.29 6.25
CA VAL A 482 -22.83 5.22 7.48
C VAL A 482 -21.82 6.36 7.54
N ALA A 483 -21.18 6.74 6.44
CA ALA A 483 -20.26 7.88 6.38
C ALA A 483 -20.96 9.21 6.72
N GLU A 484 -22.15 9.46 6.15
CA GLU A 484 -22.97 10.63 6.48
C GLU A 484 -23.32 10.67 7.97
N MET A 485 -23.73 9.53 8.53
CA MET A 485 -24.00 9.40 9.96
C MET A 485 -22.74 9.72 10.80
N ILE A 486 -21.57 9.25 10.40
CA ILE A 486 -20.33 9.55 11.11
C ILE A 486 -20.07 11.05 11.08
N HIS A 487 -20.17 11.70 9.92
CA HIS A 487 -19.98 13.16 9.81
C HIS A 487 -20.99 13.96 10.64
N GLU A 488 -22.23 13.48 10.81
CA GLU A 488 -23.22 14.09 11.70
C GLU A 488 -22.82 13.99 13.19
N ILE A 489 -22.22 12.87 13.60
CA ILE A 489 -21.82 12.62 14.99
C ILE A 489 -20.45 13.27 15.29
N ASP A 490 -19.53 13.19 14.33
CA ASP A 490 -18.13 13.56 14.36
C ASP A 490 -17.73 14.25 13.05
N GLY A 491 -17.93 15.57 13.00
CA GLY A 491 -17.48 16.41 11.88
C GLY A 491 -15.98 16.73 11.88
N ASN A 492 -15.23 16.22 12.87
CA ASN A 492 -13.82 16.54 13.06
C ASN A 492 -12.87 15.59 12.34
N HIS A 493 -13.30 14.36 12.07
CA HIS A 493 -12.47 13.31 11.50
C HIS A 493 -13.00 12.82 10.15
N PRO A 494 -12.13 12.63 9.14
CA PRO A 494 -12.52 12.05 7.85
C PRO A 494 -12.97 10.59 7.95
N VAL A 495 -13.71 10.15 6.94
CA VAL A 495 -14.13 8.74 6.77
C VAL A 495 -13.50 8.14 5.52
N ALA A 496 -12.77 7.04 5.70
CA ALA A 496 -12.22 6.22 4.63
C ALA A 496 -13.02 4.94 4.44
N ILE A 497 -12.98 4.38 3.24
CA ILE A 497 -13.39 3.00 2.98
C ILE A 497 -12.18 2.06 3.06
N GLY A 498 -12.36 0.82 3.51
CA GLY A 498 -11.33 -0.21 3.49
C GLY A 498 -11.55 -1.27 2.41
N ASN A 499 -10.88 -1.10 1.27
CA ASN A 499 -11.12 -1.86 0.04
C ASN A 499 -9.93 -2.75 -0.34
N MET A 500 -10.16 -3.94 -0.92
CA MET A 500 -9.13 -4.68 -1.64
C MET A 500 -8.97 -4.09 -3.05
N GLY A 501 -7.78 -3.58 -3.37
CA GLY A 501 -7.50 -2.96 -4.67
C GLY A 501 -8.49 -1.84 -5.05
N THR A 502 -8.73 -1.66 -6.35
CA THR A 502 -9.58 -0.57 -6.89
C THR A 502 -11.00 -1.01 -7.25
N GLY A 503 -11.41 -2.22 -6.88
CA GLY A 503 -12.74 -2.74 -7.20
C GLY A 503 -13.85 -1.88 -6.61
N LEU A 504 -15.00 -1.87 -7.29
CA LEU A 504 -16.24 -1.14 -6.94
C LEU A 504 -16.16 0.39 -6.94
N MET A 505 -15.02 0.97 -7.32
CA MET A 505 -14.77 2.41 -7.27
C MET A 505 -15.77 3.24 -8.08
N GLU A 506 -16.23 2.75 -9.23
CA GLU A 506 -17.27 3.42 -10.03
C GLU A 506 -18.59 3.58 -9.28
N TYR A 507 -18.96 2.60 -8.44
CA TYR A 507 -20.15 2.66 -7.61
C TYR A 507 -19.96 3.62 -6.43
N TYR A 508 -18.75 3.69 -5.85
CA TYR A 508 -18.48 4.69 -4.81
C TYR A 508 -18.53 6.11 -5.34
N ASN A 509 -18.03 6.34 -6.56
CA ASN A 509 -18.12 7.64 -7.20
C ASN A 509 -19.57 8.10 -7.43
N GLU A 510 -20.46 7.17 -7.79
CA GLU A 510 -21.86 7.49 -8.04
C GLU A 510 -22.71 7.54 -6.75
N TYR A 511 -22.49 6.60 -5.82
CA TYR A 511 -23.40 6.34 -4.70
C TYR A 511 -22.80 6.60 -3.32
N ALA A 512 -21.50 6.88 -3.20
CA ALA A 512 -20.81 7.16 -1.93
C ALA A 512 -19.99 8.46 -1.90
N PRO A 513 -20.59 9.63 -2.22
CA PRO A 513 -19.88 10.91 -2.19
C PRO A 513 -19.41 11.35 -0.80
N ALA A 514 -19.99 10.82 0.29
CA ALA A 514 -19.62 11.14 1.67
C ALA A 514 -18.29 10.51 2.11
N ILE A 515 -17.77 9.50 1.41
CA ILE A 515 -16.43 8.98 1.70
C ILE A 515 -15.37 10.00 1.28
N ASP A 516 -14.42 10.23 2.18
CA ASP A 516 -13.38 11.26 2.06
C ASP A 516 -12.05 10.71 1.53
N ILE A 517 -11.76 9.45 1.83
CA ILE A 517 -10.48 8.79 1.52
C ILE A 517 -10.78 7.42 0.91
N PHE A 518 -10.09 7.08 -0.18
CA PHE A 518 -10.12 5.74 -0.73
C PHE A 518 -8.99 4.91 -0.09
N GLY A 519 -9.32 4.13 0.93
CA GLY A 519 -8.38 3.25 1.63
C GLY A 519 -8.25 1.91 0.91
N ILE A 520 -7.01 1.47 0.68
CA ILE A 520 -6.72 0.30 -0.17
C ILE A 520 -5.76 -0.66 0.54
N ASN A 521 -6.12 -1.95 0.59
CA ASN A 521 -5.20 -3.06 0.80
C ASN A 521 -4.59 -3.43 -0.56
N SER A 522 -3.27 -3.43 -0.69
CA SER A 522 -2.61 -3.65 -1.97
C SER A 522 -1.24 -4.31 -1.85
N TYR A 523 -1.06 -5.43 -2.56
CA TYR A 523 0.15 -6.26 -2.56
C TYR A 523 0.67 -6.58 -3.98
N PRO A 524 0.90 -5.57 -4.84
CA PRO A 524 1.15 -5.77 -6.28
C PRO A 524 2.57 -6.24 -6.61
N GLY A 525 3.54 -6.07 -5.70
CA GLY A 525 4.94 -6.40 -5.95
C GLY A 525 5.91 -5.30 -5.55
N LYS A 526 7.21 -5.60 -5.63
CA LYS A 526 8.31 -4.68 -5.28
C LYS A 526 8.41 -3.41 -6.15
N GLU A 527 7.67 -3.32 -7.26
CA GLU A 527 7.76 -2.17 -8.17
C GLU A 527 6.82 -1.01 -7.78
N GLY A 528 6.00 -1.18 -6.73
CA GLY A 528 5.00 -0.21 -6.28
C GLY A 528 3.61 -0.54 -6.81
N PHE A 529 2.73 0.47 -6.83
CA PHE A 529 1.28 0.28 -6.95
C PHE A 529 0.71 0.57 -8.35
N GLY A 530 1.59 0.87 -9.32
CA GLY A 530 1.23 1.02 -10.72
C GLY A 530 0.12 2.04 -10.99
N ASP A 531 -0.74 1.77 -11.98
CA ASP A 531 -1.77 2.71 -12.45
C ASP A 531 -2.92 2.91 -11.46
N MET A 532 -2.91 2.23 -10.30
CA MET A 532 -3.85 2.45 -9.20
C MET A 532 -3.99 3.96 -8.90
N TRP A 533 -2.87 4.66 -8.80
CA TRP A 533 -2.85 6.09 -8.48
C TRP A 533 -3.64 6.93 -9.48
N ASN A 534 -3.41 6.73 -10.79
CA ASN A 534 -4.10 7.49 -11.83
C ASN A 534 -5.54 7.00 -12.02
N THR A 535 -5.78 5.71 -11.92
CA THR A 535 -7.12 5.11 -12.01
C THR A 535 -8.05 5.72 -10.96
N VAL A 536 -7.60 5.83 -9.71
CA VAL A 536 -8.39 6.50 -8.66
C VAL A 536 -8.56 7.98 -8.95
N LYS A 537 -7.49 8.69 -9.37
CA LYS A 537 -7.57 10.11 -9.71
C LYS A 537 -8.58 10.40 -10.84
N ARG A 538 -8.71 9.49 -11.81
CA ARG A 538 -9.64 9.63 -12.95
C ARG A 538 -11.09 9.28 -12.58
N THR A 539 -11.30 8.22 -11.81
CA THR A 539 -12.65 7.64 -11.64
C THR A 539 -13.38 8.14 -10.39
N TYR A 540 -12.69 8.27 -9.25
CA TYR A 540 -13.31 8.66 -7.98
C TYR A 540 -12.75 9.94 -7.36
N ASP A 541 -11.49 10.25 -7.66
CA ASP A 541 -10.83 11.49 -7.31
C ASP A 541 -10.90 11.80 -5.81
N ARG A 542 -10.40 10.83 -5.02
CA ARG A 542 -10.16 10.93 -3.58
C ARG A 542 -8.68 10.69 -3.28
N PRO A 543 -8.16 11.23 -2.16
CA PRO A 543 -6.84 10.83 -1.65
C PRO A 543 -6.82 9.33 -1.37
N ILE A 544 -5.66 8.73 -1.58
CA ILE A 544 -5.40 7.32 -1.33
C ILE A 544 -4.55 7.17 -0.06
N LEU A 545 -5.04 6.33 0.85
CA LEU A 545 -4.26 5.77 1.94
C LEU A 545 -4.10 4.27 1.67
N LEU A 546 -2.87 3.78 1.58
CA LEU A 546 -2.64 2.34 1.62
C LEU A 546 -2.88 1.91 3.07
N ILE A 547 -4.01 1.28 3.36
CA ILE A 547 -4.33 0.87 4.73
C ILE A 547 -3.69 -0.47 5.10
N GLU A 548 -3.22 -1.21 4.10
CA GLU A 548 -2.30 -2.33 4.21
C GLU A 548 -1.41 -2.45 2.95
N TYR A 549 -0.11 -2.63 3.15
CA TYR A 549 0.85 -3.04 2.13
C TYR A 549 2.08 -3.69 2.78
N GLY A 550 2.74 -4.60 2.07
CA GLY A 550 3.98 -5.23 2.54
C GLY A 550 4.23 -6.58 1.91
N CYS A 551 5.21 -7.32 2.42
CA CYS A 551 5.36 -8.74 2.13
C CYS A 551 6.00 -9.48 3.30
N ASP A 552 5.93 -10.80 3.26
CA ASP A 552 6.56 -11.63 4.27
C ASP A 552 8.08 -11.68 4.13
N ALA A 553 8.74 -12.17 5.18
CA ALA A 553 10.18 -12.32 5.28
C ALA A 553 10.63 -13.79 5.16
N TYR A 554 9.84 -14.66 4.54
CA TYR A 554 10.18 -16.07 4.35
C TYR A 554 10.16 -16.44 2.86
N ASP A 555 10.97 -17.41 2.51
CA ASP A 555 11.08 -17.95 1.16
C ASP A 555 11.15 -19.46 1.28
N GLN A 556 10.31 -20.17 0.54
CA GLN A 556 10.22 -21.63 0.64
C GLN A 556 11.55 -22.35 0.33
N ASP A 557 12.41 -21.75 -0.51
CA ASP A 557 13.68 -22.33 -0.96
C ASP A 557 14.88 -21.83 -0.15
N PHE A 558 14.80 -20.62 0.43
CA PHE A 558 15.93 -19.97 1.13
C PHE A 558 15.72 -19.76 2.65
N GLY A 559 14.51 -20.00 3.16
CA GLY A 559 14.14 -19.70 4.55
C GLY A 559 13.94 -18.20 4.79
N VAL A 560 14.33 -17.72 5.97
CA VAL A 560 14.20 -16.29 6.32
C VAL A 560 14.97 -15.39 5.36
N ASN A 561 14.27 -14.51 4.67
CA ASN A 561 14.79 -13.65 3.60
C ASN A 561 14.46 -12.16 3.84
N GLU A 562 15.07 -11.58 4.88
CA GLU A 562 14.90 -10.15 5.22
C GLU A 562 15.31 -9.19 4.09
N GLU A 563 16.20 -9.61 3.18
CA GLU A 563 16.62 -8.78 2.04
C GLU A 563 15.50 -8.64 1.01
N ALA A 564 14.78 -9.72 0.72
CA ALA A 564 13.66 -9.67 -0.21
C ALA A 564 12.53 -8.79 0.34
N GLN A 565 12.22 -8.91 1.64
CA GLN A 565 11.27 -8.01 2.31
C GLN A 565 11.73 -6.55 2.22
N TYR A 566 13.00 -6.28 2.52
CA TYR A 566 13.58 -4.94 2.41
C TYR A 566 13.42 -4.34 1.01
N VAL A 567 13.74 -5.10 -0.05
CA VAL A 567 13.63 -4.64 -1.44
C VAL A 567 12.17 -4.35 -1.81
N TYR A 568 11.23 -5.21 -1.40
CA TYR A 568 9.81 -5.04 -1.64
C TYR A 568 9.28 -3.74 -1.02
N HIS A 569 9.52 -3.55 0.28
CA HIS A 569 9.10 -2.37 1.01
C HIS A 569 9.76 -1.09 0.47
N LYS A 570 11.05 -1.15 0.09
CA LYS A 570 11.77 -0.01 -0.48
C LYS A 570 11.14 0.49 -1.77
N GLY A 571 10.71 -0.41 -2.66
CA GLY A 571 10.00 -0.01 -3.87
C GLY A 571 8.64 0.62 -3.57
N ASN A 572 7.87 0.01 -2.67
CA ASN A 572 6.55 0.51 -2.27
C ASN A 572 6.61 1.90 -1.66
N ILE A 573 7.46 2.13 -0.64
CA ILE A 573 7.54 3.45 0.00
C ILE A 573 8.06 4.53 -0.95
N ARG A 574 8.97 4.19 -1.88
CA ARG A 574 9.37 5.12 -2.96
C ARG A 574 8.17 5.52 -3.79
N ASP A 575 7.37 4.55 -4.24
CA ASP A 575 6.22 4.83 -5.09
C ASP A 575 5.15 5.68 -4.39
N ILE A 576 4.86 5.42 -3.11
CA ILE A 576 3.97 6.26 -2.29
C ILE A 576 4.50 7.71 -2.23
N ILE A 577 5.80 7.92 -1.95
CA ILE A 577 6.39 9.25 -1.86
C ILE A 577 6.34 10.00 -3.20
N PHE A 578 6.57 9.32 -4.33
CA PHE A 578 6.48 9.98 -5.64
C PHE A 578 5.05 10.35 -6.04
N ASN A 579 4.04 9.66 -5.48
CA ASN A 579 2.62 9.95 -5.70
C ASN A 579 2.00 10.85 -4.63
N GLN A 580 2.77 11.37 -3.67
CA GLN A 580 2.27 12.37 -2.70
C GLN A 580 2.05 13.75 -3.35
N ALA A 581 1.27 14.62 -2.71
CA ALA A 581 1.12 16.01 -3.18
C ALA A 581 2.45 16.74 -3.40
N GLY A 582 2.60 17.39 -4.54
CA GLY A 582 3.85 18.05 -4.97
C GLY A 582 4.91 17.08 -5.48
N GLY A 583 4.65 15.76 -5.42
CA GLY A 583 5.46 14.73 -6.05
C GLY A 583 5.41 14.78 -7.58
N SER A 584 6.16 13.89 -8.23
CA SER A 584 6.32 13.89 -9.69
C SER A 584 5.21 13.13 -10.44
N PHE A 585 4.30 12.48 -9.72
CA PHE A 585 3.24 11.65 -10.30
C PHE A 585 1.83 12.08 -9.90
N ALA A 586 0.94 11.14 -9.54
CA ALA A 586 -0.49 11.39 -9.45
C ALA A 586 -0.88 12.38 -8.34
N GLY A 587 -0.04 12.55 -7.31
CA GLY A 587 -0.23 13.56 -6.28
C GLY A 587 -1.38 13.27 -5.32
N ASN A 588 -1.88 12.04 -5.25
CA ASN A 588 -3.01 11.65 -4.41
C ASN A 588 -2.66 10.69 -3.25
N ALA A 589 -1.39 10.35 -3.02
CA ALA A 589 -0.98 9.55 -1.88
C ALA A 589 -0.90 10.40 -0.59
N ILE A 590 -1.59 9.98 0.47
CA ILE A 590 -1.52 10.64 1.80
C ILE A 590 -0.73 9.85 2.85
N GLY A 591 -0.18 8.70 2.46
CA GLY A 591 0.69 7.86 3.27
C GLY A 591 0.40 6.38 3.08
N GLY A 592 0.90 5.56 4.00
CA GLY A 592 0.69 4.12 3.98
C GLY A 592 0.84 3.48 5.34
N ILE A 593 0.18 2.35 5.53
CA ILE A 593 0.17 1.52 6.72
C ILE A 593 0.77 0.15 6.36
N ILE A 594 1.92 -0.16 6.96
CA ILE A 594 2.61 -1.44 6.79
C ILE A 594 1.75 -2.56 7.38
N PHE A 595 1.54 -3.63 6.62
CA PHE A 595 1.03 -4.92 7.10
C PHE A 595 2.22 -5.90 7.14
N GLU A 596 2.84 -6.14 8.29
CA GLU A 596 2.45 -5.64 9.63
C GLU A 596 3.63 -5.36 10.58
N TYR A 597 3.37 -4.82 11.79
CA TYR A 597 4.44 -4.54 12.75
C TYR A 597 5.12 -5.81 13.25
N LEU A 598 4.35 -6.78 13.78
CA LEU A 598 4.87 -7.97 14.47
C LEU A 598 4.40 -9.25 13.77
N ASP A 599 5.26 -10.26 13.68
CA ASP A 599 4.86 -11.60 13.22
C ASP A 599 3.67 -12.16 14.01
N GLU A 600 2.73 -12.77 13.28
CA GLU A 600 1.50 -13.37 13.83
C GLU A 600 1.51 -14.89 13.69
N TRP A 601 2.07 -15.59 14.69
CA TRP A 601 2.25 -17.06 14.74
C TRP A 601 0.95 -17.88 14.84
N TRP A 602 -0.20 -17.24 14.67
CA TRP A 602 -1.51 -17.89 14.72
C TRP A 602 -2.14 -18.01 13.34
N LYS A 603 -1.60 -17.32 12.32
CA LYS A 603 -2.19 -17.24 10.99
C LYS A 603 -2.07 -18.53 10.19
N ASP A 604 -1.15 -19.44 10.52
CA ASP A 604 -1.15 -20.75 9.90
C ASP A 604 -1.86 -21.78 10.80
N THR A 605 -3.14 -22.03 10.49
CA THR A 605 -3.97 -23.00 11.21
C THR A 605 -3.67 -24.46 10.83
N SER A 606 -2.76 -24.73 9.90
CA SER A 606 -2.36 -26.10 9.52
C SER A 606 -1.36 -26.73 10.50
N GLY A 607 -0.66 -25.88 11.26
CA GLY A 607 0.32 -26.28 12.26
C GLY A 607 -0.17 -26.16 13.71
N ASN A 608 0.76 -26.31 14.66
CA ASN A 608 0.49 -26.02 16.07
C ASN A 608 0.87 -24.54 16.34
N PRO A 609 -0.10 -23.63 16.53
CA PRO A 609 0.16 -22.20 16.77
C PRO A 609 0.80 -21.92 18.13
N GLU A 610 0.95 -22.94 19.00
CA GLU A 610 1.39 -22.76 20.37
C GLU A 610 2.92 -22.66 20.52
N ASP A 611 3.74 -23.17 19.59
CA ASP A 611 5.21 -23.23 19.77
C ASP A 611 6.07 -23.20 18.49
N VAL A 612 5.48 -23.22 17.28
CA VAL A 612 6.23 -23.31 16.02
C VAL A 612 5.80 -22.22 15.06
N HIS A 613 6.75 -21.36 14.68
CA HIS A 613 6.58 -20.41 13.56
C HIS A 613 6.48 -21.20 12.26
N GLN A 614 5.30 -21.23 11.67
CA GLN A 614 5.00 -22.04 10.49
C GLN A 614 5.66 -21.46 9.24
N ILE A 615 6.12 -22.35 8.37
CA ILE A 615 6.91 -22.02 7.17
C ILE A 615 6.22 -22.43 5.88
N TYR A 616 5.01 -22.96 5.96
CA TYR A 616 4.30 -23.47 4.79
C TYR A 616 3.67 -22.31 4.01
N PRO A 617 3.67 -22.35 2.68
CA PRO A 617 2.99 -21.35 1.87
C PRO A 617 1.47 -21.55 1.98
N GLN A 618 0.71 -20.50 2.29
CA GLN A 618 -0.76 -20.59 2.41
C GLN A 618 -1.47 -20.40 1.08
N PHE A 619 -1.04 -19.44 0.24
CA PHE A 619 -1.64 -19.18 -1.07
C PHE A 619 -0.69 -18.41 -2.00
N PRO A 620 -0.85 -18.51 -3.33
CA PRO A 620 -0.07 -17.72 -4.28
C PRO A 620 -0.27 -16.22 -4.08
N MET A 621 0.82 -15.46 -4.07
CA MET A 621 0.77 -14.00 -4.00
C MET A 621 1.97 -13.36 -4.70
N SER A 622 1.92 -12.07 -5.00
CA SER A 622 3.00 -11.35 -5.70
C SER A 622 4.19 -11.04 -4.78
N PHE A 623 4.46 -11.93 -3.84
CA PHE A 623 5.57 -11.89 -2.89
C PHE A 623 6.84 -12.47 -3.50
N PRO A 624 8.01 -12.28 -2.86
CA PRO A 624 9.30 -12.56 -3.49
C PRO A 624 9.46 -13.97 -4.08
N ASP A 625 8.92 -14.99 -3.43
CA ASP A 625 8.98 -16.38 -3.91
C ASP A 625 7.69 -16.84 -4.64
N GLY A 626 6.68 -15.98 -4.67
CA GLY A 626 5.38 -16.20 -5.30
C GLY A 626 4.28 -16.72 -4.36
N TYR A 627 4.53 -16.79 -3.06
CA TYR A 627 3.55 -17.27 -2.07
C TYR A 627 3.48 -16.35 -0.85
N SER A 628 2.34 -16.35 -0.16
CA SER A 628 2.21 -15.78 1.19
C SER A 628 2.65 -16.80 2.24
N HIS A 629 3.55 -16.37 3.13
CA HIS A 629 3.82 -17.00 4.43
C HIS A 629 3.28 -16.09 5.53
N GLU A 630 1.99 -16.25 5.83
CA GLU A 630 1.21 -15.30 6.62
C GLU A 630 1.79 -15.01 8.02
N GLU A 631 2.46 -15.98 8.66
CA GLU A 631 3.07 -15.76 9.97
C GLU A 631 4.34 -14.89 9.93
N TRP A 632 4.89 -14.62 8.75
CA TRP A 632 6.16 -13.91 8.53
C TRP A 632 6.00 -12.49 7.97
N LEU A 633 4.78 -11.95 7.97
CA LEU A 633 4.44 -10.61 7.46
C LEU A 633 5.03 -9.46 8.30
N GLY A 634 5.44 -9.71 9.54
CA GLY A 634 5.97 -8.68 10.41
C GLY A 634 7.20 -7.97 9.84
N ILE A 635 7.41 -6.70 10.13
CA ILE A 635 8.74 -6.08 9.97
C ILE A 635 9.59 -6.25 11.24
N VAL A 636 8.98 -6.79 12.30
CA VAL A 636 9.59 -7.23 13.54
C VAL A 636 9.12 -8.66 13.83
N GLY A 637 10.05 -9.55 14.20
CA GLY A 637 9.71 -10.90 14.63
C GLY A 637 9.59 -11.06 16.14
N GLN A 638 8.88 -12.11 16.59
CA GLN A 638 8.75 -12.48 18.00
C GLN A 638 9.95 -13.29 18.57
N GLY A 639 11.04 -13.34 17.81
CA GLY A 639 12.31 -13.90 18.26
C GLY A 639 12.30 -15.42 18.40
N SER A 640 12.77 -15.91 19.55
CA SER A 640 12.80 -17.32 19.91
C SER A 640 11.42 -17.91 20.22
N GLY A 641 10.41 -17.06 20.36
CA GLY A 641 9.05 -17.38 20.79
C GLY A 641 8.91 -17.69 22.29
N LYS A 642 9.99 -18.10 22.97
CA LYS A 642 9.99 -18.50 24.40
C LYS A 642 9.66 -17.38 25.36
N ASN A 643 9.99 -16.14 24.99
CA ASN A 643 9.77 -14.95 25.81
C ASN A 643 8.59 -14.12 25.30
N SER A 644 7.69 -14.67 24.49
CA SER A 644 6.50 -13.93 24.02
C SER A 644 5.60 -13.55 25.22
N PRO A 645 5.13 -12.29 25.32
CA PRO A 645 5.11 -11.26 24.26
C PRO A 645 6.24 -10.21 24.34
N PHE A 646 7.36 -10.47 25.01
CA PHE A 646 8.40 -9.47 25.28
C PHE A 646 9.50 -9.38 24.20
N GLU A 647 9.98 -10.50 23.68
CA GLU A 647 11.14 -10.51 22.77
C GLU A 647 10.80 -9.96 21.37
N ARG A 648 11.71 -9.17 20.81
CA ARG A 648 11.63 -8.60 19.45
C ARG A 648 12.91 -8.88 18.67
N ARG A 649 12.74 -9.21 17.38
CA ARG A 649 13.82 -9.24 16.38
C ARG A 649 13.52 -8.26 15.26
N LEU A 650 14.17 -7.10 15.30
CA LEU A 650 14.02 -6.07 14.28
C LEU A 650 14.64 -6.54 12.96
N ARG A 651 13.88 -6.53 11.87
CA ARG A 651 14.35 -6.92 10.53
C ARG A 651 15.02 -5.75 9.80
N LYS A 652 15.75 -6.03 8.73
CA LYS A 652 16.28 -5.00 7.81
C LYS A 652 15.22 -3.96 7.40
N THR A 653 13.98 -4.39 7.19
CA THR A 653 12.84 -3.54 6.83
C THR A 653 12.48 -2.54 7.93
N TYR A 654 12.57 -2.88 9.22
CA TYR A 654 12.41 -1.91 10.31
C TYR A 654 13.43 -0.76 10.17
N TYR A 655 14.70 -1.09 9.92
CA TYR A 655 15.75 -0.09 9.77
C TYR A 655 15.61 0.75 8.49
N LEU A 656 15.04 0.19 7.42
CA LEU A 656 14.64 0.95 6.23
C LEU A 656 13.72 2.10 6.65
N TYR A 657 12.62 1.79 7.33
CA TYR A 657 11.65 2.81 7.75
C TYR A 657 12.19 3.74 8.82
N LYS A 658 12.97 3.23 9.79
CA LYS A 658 13.68 4.08 10.76
C LYS A 658 14.56 5.13 10.09
N ASN A 659 15.21 4.80 8.98
CA ASN A 659 16.01 5.76 8.22
C ASN A 659 15.19 6.74 7.36
N ILE A 660 13.97 6.38 6.97
CA ILE A 660 13.11 7.21 6.10
C ILE A 660 12.19 8.11 6.92
N TRP A 661 11.63 7.59 8.01
CA TRP A 661 10.63 8.24 8.84
C TRP A 661 11.20 8.79 10.15
N GLY A 662 12.30 8.20 10.65
CA GLY A 662 12.91 8.58 11.93
C GLY A 662 13.42 10.02 11.95
N TYR A 663 13.54 10.55 13.17
CA TYR A 663 13.84 11.95 13.48
C TYR A 663 15.33 12.29 13.53
#